data_AF-A0A0E0A5T3-F1
#
_entry.id   AF-A0A0E0A5T3-F1
#
_cell.length_a   1.000
_cell.length_b   1.000
_cell.length_c   1.000
_cell.angle_alpha   90.00
_cell.angle_beta   90.00
_cell.angle_gamma   90.00
#
_symmetry.space_group_name_H-M   'P 1'
#
loop_
_entity.id
_entity.type
_entity.pdbx_description
1 polymer ?
#
loop_
_entity_poly.entity_id
_entity_poly.type
_entity_poly.pdbx_seq_one_letter_code
_entity_poly.pdbx_strand_id
1 'polypeptide(L)'
;MVHPAQGQMVQDLAAGGELGAPPSRYVLREKDRPVSAAGAVPAAQRELAAIPTIDVSRLAAESGDDVVDDDGGEAAKLRAALQSWGLFAVTGHGMPEPFLDEILAATREFFHLPPEEKERYSNVVAADDGDAGGERFQPEGYGIDRVDTDEQILDWCDRLYLQVQPEEERRLEFWPEQPAALRGLLEEYTRRSERVFRRVLAATARSLGFGEEFFGDKVGERVATYARFTYYPPCPQPELVYGLKPHTDNSVLTVLLLDKHVGGLQLLKDGRWLDISVLTHELLVVAGDEIEIMSNGVFMAPVHRVVTSERERMSVVMFYQPEPHKDLVPSEELVGEERPAMYKKLKAKAFGDGFWDAFAAGERTIDFLKVKVEHQHQQPEAAAAAAAAPASSSSFWRSEGVKGEVKLGQARGRAVENRSFSGVDFAGSRAQSGERDCASGVHRGIVFFGRQRRRRRPLSPAPHRRSYGGDRSLLLRRGGGVSIILATMADGHEWKIVKIPPIVQQLAANVPEPPSQYVVDEQDRPAITGSDMPEPIPVIDLSRLSASDDDDDDSAGELAKLRSALENWGLFLAVGHGIEPSFLSEVMKVTRGFYELPLEEKQKYSNLANGNEFKHEGDVLHEYTVRCREITSLVLARLARLLGLREGYFVDMFDEDATTYARFNYYPRCLRPEDVLGLKPHSDGSVITVVSVDDTVSGLQVLRQGVWYDVPVVPNALLINMGDGMEIMSNGLLKSPVHRVVTNAEREQVSVVMFYALDPEKELEPAPELVDDEKRPRQYAKMKIKDYLSGFYETFARGTRVIDTGKNIQQVPMADEPWRLPNIVQELAAGVQEPPSRYLQDLAGGDQLAGAEIPEPIPTIDLGRLSGSDGADEAAKLRSALQNWGLFLVSNHGVETSLIDAVIEAAREFFRQPVEEKKKLSNLIDGKRFQIEGYGNDPVQTKDQILDWSDRLHLKVEPECDRNLAFWPTHPKSFRDILHEYTLKIKTVKNDILLALAKLLELDEDCLLNQFSDRAITTARFNYYSPCPRPDLVLGLKPHSDLCALTVLLTDKEVGGLQVLRDGTWYSVPAVRDYSLLINIGVTLEIMTNGTFRAPLHRVVTNAERERMSVAMFYAVDGEKEIEPVAELLGLKQQSARYRGIKGKDLLIGHYEHFSRGGRVVDSLKI
;
A
#
# COMPACT_ATOMS: atom_id res chain seq x y z
N MET A 1 8.33 15.91 10.58
CA MET A 1 8.98 16.26 11.86
C MET A 1 9.72 15.04 12.36
N VAL A 2 10.97 15.21 12.81
CA VAL A 2 11.75 14.15 13.44
C VAL A 2 11.20 13.86 14.83
N HIS A 3 11.06 12.59 15.17
CA HIS A 3 10.61 12.17 16.49
C HIS A 3 11.63 12.64 17.56
N PRO A 4 11.21 13.18 18.72
CA PRO A 4 12.14 13.73 19.72
C PRO A 4 13.24 12.78 20.21
N ALA A 5 12.93 11.48 20.23
CA ALA A 5 13.89 10.45 20.60
C ALA A 5 14.94 10.10 19.53
N GLN A 6 14.78 10.57 18.28
CA GLN A 6 15.73 10.28 17.19
C GLN A 6 17.15 10.80 17.51
N GLY A 7 17.26 11.89 18.28
CA GLY A 7 18.53 12.46 18.73
C GLY A 7 19.07 11.89 20.05
N GLN A 8 18.42 10.89 20.66
CA GLN A 8 18.87 10.32 21.94
C GLN A 8 19.77 9.11 21.72
N MET A 9 21.09 9.31 21.86
CA MET A 9 22.07 8.23 21.73
C MET A 9 22.03 7.28 22.92
N VAL A 10 22.08 5.97 22.65
CA VAL A 10 22.06 4.93 23.68
C VAL A 10 23.35 4.97 24.50
N GLN A 11 24.47 5.33 23.88
CA GLN A 11 25.74 5.47 24.59
C GLN A 11 25.67 6.56 25.68
N ASP A 12 24.98 7.68 25.42
CA ASP A 12 24.83 8.76 26.40
C ASP A 12 23.88 8.37 27.53
N LEU A 13 22.80 7.64 27.20
CA LEU A 13 21.92 7.02 28.20
C LEU A 13 22.70 6.06 29.10
N ALA A 14 23.53 5.18 28.53
CA ALA A 14 24.33 4.23 29.30
C ALA A 14 25.40 4.90 30.17
N ALA A 15 25.95 6.04 29.74
CA ALA A 15 26.98 6.78 30.48
C ALA A 15 26.44 7.61 31.66
N GLY A 16 25.14 7.93 31.68
CA GLY A 16 24.49 8.83 32.65
C GLY A 16 24.47 8.37 34.12
N GLY A 17 25.02 7.20 34.47
CA GLY A 17 25.37 6.80 35.85
C GLY A 17 24.21 6.49 36.82
N GLU A 18 22.95 6.82 36.49
CA GLU A 18 21.77 6.64 37.37
C GLU A 18 20.80 5.53 36.94
N LEU A 19 21.01 4.89 35.78
CA LEU A 19 20.07 3.89 35.25
C LEU A 19 20.27 2.53 35.92
N GLY A 20 19.54 2.30 37.02
CA GLY A 20 19.35 0.96 37.58
C GLY A 20 18.57 0.00 36.67
N ALA A 21 17.92 0.52 35.62
CA ALA A 21 17.16 -0.21 34.60
C ALA A 21 17.11 0.60 33.28
N PRO A 22 17.03 -0.05 32.10
CA PRO A 22 16.78 0.61 30.81
C PRO A 22 15.50 1.47 30.80
N PRO A 23 15.45 2.61 30.06
CA PRO A 23 14.22 3.36 29.89
C PRO A 23 13.14 2.54 29.19
N SER A 24 11.86 2.82 29.49
CA SER A 24 10.71 2.03 29.04
C SER A 24 10.65 1.80 27.52
N ARG A 25 11.14 2.75 26.72
CA ARG A 25 11.15 2.64 25.24
C ARG A 25 12.12 1.59 24.70
N TYR A 26 13.06 1.12 25.51
CA TYR A 26 13.96 0.02 25.15
C TYR A 26 13.51 -1.31 25.78
N VAL A 27 12.60 -1.25 26.77
CA VAL A 27 12.16 -2.42 27.54
C VAL A 27 11.18 -3.25 26.72
N LEU A 28 11.57 -4.50 26.48
CA LEU A 28 10.77 -5.50 25.81
C LEU A 28 9.51 -5.86 26.59
N ARG A 29 8.42 -6.01 25.84
CA ARG A 29 7.17 -6.60 26.33
C ARG A 29 7.44 -8.01 26.84
N GLU A 30 6.72 -8.43 27.87
CA GLU A 30 7.01 -9.69 28.59
C GLU A 30 7.09 -10.93 27.66
N LYS A 31 6.21 -11.00 26.67
CA LYS A 31 6.19 -12.05 25.63
C LYS A 31 7.39 -12.03 24.67
N ASP A 32 7.99 -10.87 24.49
CA ASP A 32 9.09 -10.62 23.54
C ASP A 32 10.46 -10.64 24.24
N ARG A 33 10.46 -10.68 25.59
CA ARG A 33 11.69 -10.84 26.37
C ARG A 33 12.33 -12.17 26.01
N PRO A 34 13.65 -12.22 25.76
CA PRO A 34 14.39 -13.48 25.63
C PRO A 34 14.10 -14.35 26.87
N VAL A 35 13.28 -15.39 26.70
CA VAL A 35 12.70 -16.29 27.72
C VAL A 35 13.29 -16.14 29.14
N SER A 36 12.50 -15.50 30.01
CA SER A 36 12.51 -15.70 31.46
C SER A 36 11.54 -16.84 31.79
N ALA A 37 11.98 -18.08 31.66
CA ALA A 37 11.41 -19.18 32.45
C ALA A 37 12.19 -19.24 33.76
N ALA A 38 11.51 -19.45 34.88
CA ALA A 38 12.13 -19.57 36.20
C ALA A 38 13.41 -20.44 36.16
N GLY A 39 14.57 -19.80 36.25
CA GLY A 39 15.88 -20.42 36.09
C GLY A 39 16.63 -19.87 34.89
N ALA A 40 17.40 -18.79 35.10
CA ALA A 40 18.42 -18.37 34.16
C ALA A 40 19.31 -19.58 33.83
N VAL A 41 19.28 -20.04 32.58
CA VAL A 41 20.33 -20.87 32.01
C VAL A 41 21.54 -19.94 31.93
N PRO A 42 22.60 -20.13 32.76
CA PRO A 42 23.76 -19.25 32.74
C PRO A 42 24.33 -19.20 31.32
N ALA A 43 25.03 -18.12 30.93
CA ALA A 43 25.69 -18.03 29.62
C ALA A 43 26.54 -19.28 29.27
N ALA A 44 27.02 -20.01 30.29
CA ALA A 44 27.73 -21.28 30.17
C ALA A 44 26.89 -22.50 29.72
N GLN A 45 25.57 -22.39 29.63
CA GLN A 45 24.62 -23.45 29.26
C GLN A 45 23.76 -23.09 28.03
N ARG A 46 24.02 -21.94 27.37
CA ARG A 46 23.37 -21.58 26.10
C ARG A 46 23.91 -22.44 24.96
N GLU A 47 23.02 -22.87 24.07
CA GLU A 47 23.36 -23.76 22.96
C GLU A 47 24.11 -22.96 21.88
N LEU A 48 25.39 -23.28 21.69
CA LEU A 48 26.26 -22.66 20.68
C LEU A 48 25.91 -23.23 19.30
N ALA A 49 25.68 -22.34 18.34
CA ALA A 49 25.49 -22.72 16.95
C ALA A 49 26.80 -23.28 16.37
N ALA A 50 26.79 -24.54 15.96
CA ALA A 50 27.87 -25.15 15.18
C ALA A 50 27.74 -24.75 13.70
N ILE A 51 27.91 -23.45 13.41
CA ILE A 51 27.73 -22.93 12.05
C ILE A 51 28.79 -23.46 11.09
N PRO A 52 28.46 -23.63 9.80
CA PRO A 52 29.43 -24.05 8.80
C PRO A 52 30.57 -23.05 8.66
N THR A 53 31.78 -23.54 8.37
CA THR A 53 32.94 -22.70 8.00
C THR A 53 33.31 -22.96 6.55
N ILE A 54 33.42 -21.93 5.72
CA ILE A 54 33.73 -22.03 4.29
C ILE A 54 35.11 -21.41 4.02
N ASP A 55 36.02 -22.18 3.42
CA ASP A 55 37.31 -21.67 2.95
C ASP A 55 37.17 -21.05 1.56
N VAL A 56 37.04 -19.72 1.51
CA VAL A 56 36.82 -18.97 0.26
C VAL A 56 38.03 -19.06 -0.69
N SER A 57 39.21 -19.45 -0.21
CA SER A 57 40.36 -19.70 -1.09
C SER A 57 40.18 -20.97 -1.94
N ARG A 58 39.42 -21.95 -1.44
CA ARG A 58 39.10 -23.21 -2.14
C ARG A 58 37.90 -23.10 -3.08
N LEU A 59 37.16 -21.99 -3.01
CA LEU A 59 36.09 -21.71 -3.96
C LEU A 59 36.64 -21.23 -5.32
N ALA A 60 37.90 -20.80 -5.41
CA ALA A 60 38.52 -20.37 -6.66
C ALA A 60 39.08 -21.57 -7.44
N ALA A 61 38.27 -22.17 -8.31
CA ALA A 61 38.77 -23.13 -9.28
C ALA A 61 39.47 -22.38 -10.42
N GLU A 62 40.81 -22.33 -10.40
CA GLU A 62 41.56 -21.98 -11.61
C GLU A 62 41.34 -23.08 -12.66
N SER A 63 40.93 -22.66 -13.84
CA SER A 63 40.80 -23.43 -15.07
C SER A 63 41.97 -24.40 -15.29
N GLY A 64 41.69 -25.69 -15.21
CA GLY A 64 42.56 -26.76 -15.67
C GLY A 64 41.75 -28.04 -15.84
N ASP A 65 41.66 -28.53 -17.07
CA ASP A 65 41.25 -29.89 -17.38
C ASP A 65 42.01 -30.87 -16.45
N ASP A 66 41.31 -31.86 -15.89
CA ASP A 66 41.78 -32.91 -14.97
C ASP A 66 41.73 -32.65 -13.44
N VAL A 67 40.60 -32.14 -12.92
CA VAL A 67 40.18 -32.51 -11.55
C VAL A 67 38.80 -33.16 -11.62
N VAL A 68 38.80 -34.48 -11.43
CA VAL A 68 37.60 -35.25 -11.14
C VAL A 68 36.93 -34.63 -9.91
N ASP A 69 35.72 -34.15 -10.09
CA ASP A 69 34.84 -33.68 -9.02
C ASP A 69 34.62 -34.87 -8.07
N ASP A 70 35.37 -34.88 -6.95
CA ASP A 70 35.07 -35.75 -5.83
C ASP A 70 33.82 -35.19 -5.14
N ASP A 71 32.89 -36.08 -4.83
CA ASP A 71 31.50 -35.88 -4.43
C ASP A 71 31.35 -35.24 -3.01
N GLY A 72 32.14 -34.19 -2.71
CA GLY A 72 32.28 -33.59 -1.37
C GLY A 72 33.13 -32.30 -1.26
N GLY A 73 33.28 -31.51 -2.33
CA GLY A 73 34.10 -30.27 -2.35
C GLY A 73 33.56 -29.05 -1.56
N GLU A 74 34.36 -27.98 -1.48
CA GLU A 74 34.02 -26.76 -0.70
C GLU A 74 32.77 -26.03 -1.23
N ALA A 75 32.47 -26.12 -2.53
CA ALA A 75 31.27 -25.56 -3.13
C ALA A 75 29.98 -26.29 -2.69
N ALA A 76 30.03 -27.61 -2.50
CA ALA A 76 28.91 -28.39 -1.96
C ALA A 76 28.65 -28.02 -0.49
N LYS A 77 29.73 -27.80 0.27
CA LYS A 77 29.66 -27.29 1.65
C LYS A 77 29.01 -25.91 1.72
N LEU A 78 29.38 -25.00 0.80
CA LEU A 78 28.75 -23.68 0.67
C LEU A 78 27.25 -23.82 0.37
N ARG A 79 26.87 -24.68 -0.59
CA ARG A 79 25.45 -24.93 -0.91
C ARG A 79 24.67 -25.41 0.31
N ALA A 80 25.20 -26.41 1.01
CA ALA A 80 24.57 -26.94 2.21
C ALA A 80 24.42 -25.87 3.31
N ALA A 81 25.44 -25.01 3.48
CA ALA A 81 25.38 -23.90 4.43
C ALA A 81 24.27 -22.89 4.07
N LEU A 82 24.20 -22.46 2.81
CA LEU A 82 23.17 -21.53 2.33
C LEU A 82 21.74 -22.10 2.40
N GLN A 83 21.58 -23.42 2.24
CA GLN A 83 20.29 -24.09 2.29
C GLN A 83 19.79 -24.38 3.71
N SER A 84 20.69 -24.70 4.64
CA SER A 84 20.32 -25.16 5.98
C SER A 84 20.52 -24.12 7.07
N TRP A 85 21.48 -23.22 6.91
CA TRP A 85 21.80 -22.19 7.91
C TRP A 85 21.52 -20.79 7.40
N GLY A 86 21.71 -20.53 6.11
CA GLY A 86 21.67 -19.18 5.54
C GLY A 86 22.83 -18.29 5.99
N LEU A 87 23.74 -18.80 6.84
CA LEU A 87 24.94 -18.09 7.27
C LEU A 87 26.08 -19.07 7.56
N PHE A 88 27.30 -18.58 7.45
CA PHE A 88 28.52 -19.36 7.67
C PHE A 88 29.72 -18.48 7.98
N ALA A 89 30.66 -19.01 8.75
CA ALA A 89 31.96 -18.39 8.95
C ALA A 89 32.82 -18.57 7.69
N VAL A 90 33.70 -17.62 7.41
CA VAL A 90 34.58 -17.62 6.25
C VAL A 90 36.03 -17.57 6.69
N THR A 91 36.83 -18.49 6.17
CA THR A 91 38.29 -18.52 6.27
C THR A 91 38.91 -18.38 4.87
N GLY A 92 40.23 -18.20 4.79
CA GLY A 92 40.92 -18.06 3.49
C GLY A 92 40.53 -16.81 2.68
N HIS A 93 39.90 -15.82 3.32
CA HIS A 93 39.47 -14.55 2.71
C HIS A 93 40.65 -13.64 2.30
N GLY A 94 41.86 -13.91 2.80
CA GLY A 94 43.08 -13.20 2.40
C GLY A 94 43.23 -11.79 3.00
N MET A 95 42.47 -11.46 4.03
CA MET A 95 42.66 -10.23 4.81
C MET A 95 43.62 -10.50 5.97
N PRO A 96 44.70 -9.72 6.16
CA PRO A 96 45.60 -9.91 7.29
C PRO A 96 44.91 -9.67 8.63
N GLU A 97 45.17 -10.51 9.63
CA GLU A 97 44.64 -10.34 11.00
C GLU A 97 44.91 -8.95 11.58
N PRO A 98 46.13 -8.37 11.47
CA PRO A 98 46.39 -7.02 11.98
C PRO A 98 45.51 -5.94 11.34
N PHE A 99 45.11 -6.13 10.07
CA PHE A 99 44.25 -5.19 9.37
C PHE A 99 42.79 -5.26 9.88
N LEU A 100 42.30 -6.46 10.19
CA LEU A 100 40.97 -6.62 10.82
C LEU A 100 40.95 -6.02 12.23
N ASP A 101 42.05 -6.15 12.96
CA ASP A 101 42.23 -5.51 14.26
C ASP A 101 42.27 -3.99 14.16
N GLU A 102 42.99 -3.44 13.18
CA GLU A 102 43.09 -2.00 12.95
C GLU A 102 41.72 -1.37 12.64
N ILE A 103 40.89 -2.00 11.81
CA ILE A 103 39.55 -1.45 11.52
C ILE A 103 38.61 -1.52 12.73
N LEU A 104 38.66 -2.59 13.53
CA LEU A 104 37.90 -2.66 14.79
C LEU A 104 38.41 -1.64 15.82
N ALA A 105 39.73 -1.42 15.88
CA ALA A 105 40.31 -0.40 16.75
C ALA A 105 39.91 1.02 16.33
N ALA A 106 39.95 1.34 15.03
CA ALA A 106 39.49 2.62 14.51
C ALA A 106 37.99 2.83 14.72
N THR A 107 37.19 1.76 14.59
CA THR A 107 35.76 1.79 14.92
C THR A 107 35.53 2.11 16.39
N ARG A 108 36.25 1.43 17.29
CA ARG A 108 36.20 1.70 18.75
C ARG A 108 36.58 3.15 19.06
N GLU A 109 37.66 3.64 18.45
CA GLU A 109 38.14 5.01 18.64
C GLU A 109 37.08 6.03 18.19
N PHE A 110 36.42 5.82 17.05
CA PHE A 110 35.31 6.67 16.61
C PHE A 110 34.17 6.75 17.64
N PHE A 111 33.67 5.61 18.13
CA PHE A 111 32.57 5.60 19.11
C PHE A 111 32.98 6.12 20.50
N HIS A 112 34.29 6.21 20.79
CA HIS A 112 34.82 6.83 22.02
C HIS A 112 35.23 8.30 21.83
N LEU A 113 35.02 8.89 20.65
CA LEU A 113 35.15 10.34 20.49
C LEU A 113 34.10 11.08 21.33
N PRO A 114 34.34 12.36 21.70
CA PRO A 114 33.34 13.20 22.33
C PRO A 114 32.03 13.25 21.52
N PRO A 115 30.84 13.31 22.16
CA PRO A 115 29.55 13.40 21.46
C PRO A 115 29.53 14.46 20.36
N GLU A 116 30.05 15.66 20.65
CA GLU A 116 30.14 16.78 19.71
C GLU A 116 30.91 16.45 18.42
N GLU A 117 31.89 15.53 18.45
CA GLU A 117 32.65 15.11 17.27
C GLU A 117 31.88 14.06 16.45
N LYS A 118 31.13 13.17 17.12
CA LYS A 118 30.31 12.14 16.45
C LYS A 118 29.06 12.74 15.82
N GLU A 119 28.40 13.67 16.50
CA GLU A 119 27.18 14.37 16.06
C GLU A 119 27.36 15.20 14.79
N ARG A 120 28.60 15.58 14.43
CA ARG A 120 28.89 16.22 13.13
C ARG A 120 28.47 15.36 11.94
N TYR A 121 28.42 14.06 12.15
CA TYR A 121 28.05 13.08 11.14
C TYR A 121 26.62 12.58 11.35
N SER A 122 25.78 13.32 12.08
CA SER A 122 24.45 12.90 12.50
C SER A 122 23.54 12.47 11.34
N ASN A 123 22.73 11.43 11.60
CA ASN A 123 21.67 10.98 10.73
C ASN A 123 20.38 11.84 10.86
N VAL A 124 20.39 12.82 11.75
CA VAL A 124 19.43 13.92 11.85
C VAL A 124 20.08 15.18 11.29
N VAL A 125 19.59 15.65 10.16
CA VAL A 125 20.14 16.80 9.43
C VAL A 125 19.12 17.93 9.36
N ALA A 126 19.57 19.15 9.09
CA ALA A 126 18.68 20.26 8.81
C ALA A 126 17.79 19.94 7.59
N ALA A 127 16.52 20.32 7.66
CA ALA A 127 15.65 20.38 6.49
C ALA A 127 16.21 21.43 5.53
N ASP A 128 16.15 21.14 4.22
CA ASP A 128 16.75 21.99 3.19
C ASP A 128 16.04 23.37 3.17
N ASP A 129 16.80 24.43 2.82
CA ASP A 129 16.35 25.83 2.88
C ASP A 129 15.08 26.06 2.03
N GLY A 130 13.92 26.06 2.69
CA GLY A 130 12.60 26.16 2.06
C GLY A 130 11.48 25.68 2.99
N ASP A 131 11.78 24.74 3.89
CA ASP A 131 10.95 24.40 5.03
C ASP A 131 11.25 25.32 6.21
N ALA A 132 10.21 25.75 6.95
CA ALA A 132 10.38 26.52 8.18
C ALA A 132 11.31 25.74 9.12
N GLY A 133 12.54 26.24 9.29
CA GLY A 133 13.68 25.55 9.92
C GLY A 133 13.33 24.41 10.88
N GLY A 134 13.63 23.18 10.47
CA GLY A 134 13.38 21.96 11.22
C GLY A 134 14.41 20.87 10.92
N GLU A 135 14.33 19.74 11.61
CA GLU A 135 15.21 18.59 11.44
C GLU A 135 14.52 17.49 10.61
N ARG A 136 15.30 16.73 9.83
CA ARG A 136 14.88 15.53 9.09
C ARG A 136 15.80 14.33 9.37
N PHE A 137 15.22 13.13 9.40
CA PHE A 137 15.99 11.89 9.45
C PHE A 137 16.45 11.53 8.04
N GLN A 138 17.68 11.05 7.92
CA GLN A 138 18.18 10.42 6.71
C GLN A 138 19.00 9.16 7.09
N PRO A 139 18.98 8.07 6.30
CA PRO A 139 19.53 6.79 6.76
C PRO A 139 21.05 6.78 7.01
N GLU A 140 21.82 7.56 6.26
CA GLU A 140 23.29 7.63 6.36
C GLU A 140 23.73 8.38 7.62
N GLY A 141 24.96 8.25 8.07
CA GLY A 141 25.49 8.95 9.24
C GLY A 141 25.34 8.22 10.59
N TYR A 142 25.75 8.93 11.64
CA TYR A 142 25.79 8.54 13.04
C TYR A 142 24.44 8.78 13.73
N GLY A 143 23.95 7.78 14.44
CA GLY A 143 22.72 7.91 15.22
C GLY A 143 22.08 6.57 15.53
N ILE A 144 20.80 6.58 15.88
CA ILE A 144 19.96 5.38 16.02
C ILE A 144 19.13 5.13 14.75
N ASP A 145 18.53 3.95 14.63
CA ASP A 145 17.57 3.65 13.54
C ASP A 145 16.30 4.52 13.61
N ARG A 146 15.53 4.56 12.52
CA ARG A 146 14.35 5.43 12.37
C ARG A 146 13.33 5.20 13.49
N VAL A 147 12.83 6.28 14.08
CA VAL A 147 11.78 6.28 15.11
C VAL A 147 10.49 6.86 14.53
N ASP A 148 9.46 6.01 14.43
CA ASP A 148 8.19 6.35 13.77
C ASP A 148 7.06 6.68 14.74
N THR A 149 7.06 6.07 15.93
CA THR A 149 5.96 6.17 16.90
C THR A 149 6.48 6.24 18.33
N ASP A 150 5.67 6.75 19.26
CA ASP A 150 6.00 6.81 20.69
C ASP A 150 6.10 5.39 21.31
N GLU A 151 5.32 4.44 20.79
CA GLU A 151 5.20 3.06 21.26
C GLU A 151 6.27 2.10 20.69
N GLN A 152 7.07 2.54 19.72
CA GLN A 152 8.14 1.72 19.13
C GLN A 152 9.17 1.31 20.18
N ILE A 153 9.47 0.01 20.24
CA ILE A 153 10.59 -0.49 21.04
C ILE A 153 11.90 -0.23 20.29
N LEU A 154 12.81 0.51 20.91
CA LEU A 154 14.09 0.92 20.35
C LEU A 154 15.19 -0.09 20.65
N ASP A 155 16.17 -0.17 19.74
CA ASP A 155 17.35 -1.01 19.89
C ASP A 155 18.39 -0.35 20.80
N TRP A 156 19.05 -1.15 21.64
CA TRP A 156 20.11 -0.72 22.56
C TRP A 156 21.47 -0.66 21.84
N CYS A 157 21.54 0.15 20.78
CA CYS A 157 22.77 0.41 20.05
C CYS A 157 22.80 1.78 19.38
N ASP A 158 24.01 2.29 19.18
CA ASP A 158 24.28 3.40 18.26
C ASP A 158 24.89 2.84 16.98
N ARG A 159 24.73 3.53 15.85
CA ARG A 159 25.33 3.12 14.58
C ARG A 159 25.92 4.29 13.80
N LEU A 160 26.88 3.97 12.94
CA LEU A 160 27.32 4.79 11.81
C LEU A 160 27.04 3.99 10.54
N TYR A 161 26.22 4.54 9.64
CA TYR A 161 25.82 3.89 8.39
C TYR A 161 26.31 4.71 7.20
N LEU A 162 27.08 4.13 6.29
CA LEU A 162 27.73 4.87 5.20
C LEU A 162 27.52 4.16 3.86
N GLN A 163 27.21 4.90 2.81
CA GLN A 163 27.29 4.36 1.45
C GLN A 163 28.76 4.36 1.02
N VAL A 164 29.30 3.19 0.65
CA VAL A 164 30.71 3.01 0.26
C VAL A 164 30.91 2.68 -1.21
N GLN A 165 29.90 2.12 -1.88
CA GLN A 165 29.88 1.98 -3.34
C GLN A 165 28.49 2.31 -3.89
N PRO A 166 28.42 2.88 -5.10
CA PRO A 166 29.56 3.31 -5.93
C PRO A 166 30.26 4.55 -5.35
N GLU A 167 31.55 4.73 -5.65
CA GLU A 167 32.40 5.76 -5.03
C GLU A 167 31.93 7.19 -5.29
N GLU A 168 31.42 7.45 -6.49
CA GLU A 168 30.91 8.74 -6.94
C GLU A 168 29.61 9.18 -6.25
N GLU A 169 28.89 8.26 -5.60
CA GLU A 169 27.65 8.53 -4.87
C GLU A 169 27.90 8.73 -3.36
N ARG A 170 29.16 8.64 -2.90
CA ARG A 170 29.51 8.81 -1.48
C ARG A 170 29.24 10.24 -1.00
N ARG A 171 28.49 10.35 0.09
CA ARG A 171 28.25 11.60 0.80
C ARG A 171 29.29 11.78 1.90
N LEU A 172 30.42 12.36 1.50
CA LEU A 172 31.60 12.51 2.38
C LEU A 172 31.33 13.36 3.62
N GLU A 173 30.24 14.13 3.65
CA GLU A 173 29.82 14.84 4.85
C GLU A 173 29.45 13.91 6.02
N PHE A 174 29.06 12.65 5.79
CA PHE A 174 28.80 11.66 6.85
C PHE A 174 30.02 10.81 7.21
N TRP A 175 31.07 10.87 6.40
CA TRP A 175 32.26 10.06 6.61
C TRP A 175 33.13 10.68 7.71
N PRO A 176 33.45 9.97 8.81
CA PRO A 176 34.25 10.56 9.87
C PRO A 176 35.66 10.93 9.40
N GLU A 177 36.15 12.11 9.80
CA GLU A 177 37.56 12.49 9.62
C GLU A 177 38.44 11.92 10.73
N GLN A 178 37.85 11.69 11.91
CA GLN A 178 38.49 11.05 13.04
C GLN A 178 37.84 9.69 13.32
N PRO A 179 38.64 8.66 13.62
CA PRO A 179 40.10 8.68 13.59
C PRO A 179 40.63 8.73 12.15
N ALA A 180 41.75 9.42 11.95
CA ALA A 180 42.32 9.67 10.61
C ALA A 180 42.55 8.40 9.77
N ALA A 181 42.72 7.25 10.42
CA ALA A 181 42.88 5.95 9.75
C ALA A 181 41.58 5.35 9.22
N LEU A 182 40.40 5.73 9.76
CA LEU A 182 39.13 5.04 9.49
C LEU A 182 38.75 5.05 8.01
N ARG A 183 38.83 6.21 7.34
CA ARG A 183 38.47 6.32 5.91
C ARG A 183 39.34 5.42 5.03
N GLY A 184 40.66 5.43 5.24
CA GLY A 184 41.59 4.60 4.48
C GLY A 184 41.46 3.10 4.77
N LEU A 185 41.19 2.73 6.03
CA LEU A 185 40.90 1.35 6.42
C LEU A 185 39.58 0.86 5.81
N LEU A 186 38.53 1.70 5.82
CA LEU A 186 37.22 1.37 5.24
C LEU A 186 37.30 1.21 3.71
N GLU A 187 38.04 2.07 3.02
CA GLU A 187 38.25 1.95 1.56
C GLU A 187 38.93 0.60 1.22
N GLU A 188 39.99 0.26 1.95
CA GLU A 188 40.69 -1.01 1.75
C GLU A 188 39.84 -2.22 2.18
N TYR A 189 39.03 -2.09 3.24
CA TYR A 189 38.12 -3.14 3.70
C TYR A 189 37.02 -3.37 2.68
N THR A 190 36.46 -2.31 2.10
CA THR A 190 35.46 -2.35 1.02
C THR A 190 36.00 -3.18 -0.15
N ARG A 191 37.19 -2.86 -0.65
CA ARG A 191 37.83 -3.57 -1.77
C ARG A 191 38.13 -5.04 -1.47
N ARG A 192 38.58 -5.34 -0.25
CA ARG A 192 38.88 -6.72 0.16
C ARG A 192 37.62 -7.54 0.40
N SER A 193 36.59 -6.93 1.00
CA SER A 193 35.31 -7.57 1.28
C SER A 193 34.56 -7.85 -0.01
N GLU A 194 34.64 -6.95 -0.99
CA GLU A 194 34.02 -7.14 -2.31
C GLU A 194 34.60 -8.35 -3.05
N ARG A 195 35.87 -8.69 -2.83
CA ARG A 195 36.46 -9.93 -3.37
C ARG A 195 35.88 -11.18 -2.71
N VAL A 196 35.59 -11.13 -1.41
CA VAL A 196 34.92 -12.22 -0.71
C VAL A 196 33.50 -12.37 -1.26
N PHE A 197 32.75 -11.26 -1.33
CA PHE A 197 31.41 -11.21 -1.92
C PHE A 197 31.36 -11.83 -3.31
N ARG A 198 32.17 -11.34 -4.27
CA ARG A 198 32.16 -11.85 -5.65
C ARG A 198 32.52 -13.33 -5.74
N ARG A 199 33.49 -13.81 -4.95
CA ARG A 199 33.87 -15.24 -4.93
C ARG A 199 32.76 -16.12 -4.39
N VAL A 200 32.11 -15.70 -3.30
CA VAL A 200 30.99 -16.43 -2.72
C VAL A 200 29.80 -16.41 -3.69
N LEU A 201 29.50 -15.28 -4.33
CA LEU A 201 28.41 -15.15 -5.29
C LEU A 201 28.62 -16.06 -6.52
N ALA A 202 29.82 -16.07 -7.09
CA ALA A 202 30.20 -16.94 -8.20
C ALA A 202 30.12 -18.43 -7.83
N ALA A 203 30.58 -18.80 -6.63
CA ALA A 203 30.48 -20.17 -6.13
C ALA A 203 29.03 -20.58 -5.84
N THR A 204 28.21 -19.64 -5.38
CA THR A 204 26.78 -19.83 -5.15
C THR A 204 26.06 -20.16 -6.46
N ALA A 205 26.36 -19.43 -7.54
CA ALA A 205 25.85 -19.74 -8.88
C ALA A 205 26.29 -21.13 -9.37
N ARG A 206 27.59 -21.45 -9.28
CA ARG A 206 28.11 -22.77 -9.68
C ARG A 206 27.48 -23.91 -8.89
N SER A 207 27.19 -23.69 -7.61
CA SER A 207 26.55 -24.70 -6.78
C SER A 207 25.14 -25.09 -7.24
N LEU A 208 24.48 -24.22 -8.00
CA LEU A 208 23.20 -24.48 -8.65
C LEU A 208 23.33 -25.01 -10.09
N GLY A 209 24.56 -25.17 -10.59
CA GLY A 209 24.84 -25.59 -11.97
C GLY A 209 24.85 -24.45 -12.99
N PHE A 210 24.87 -23.19 -12.54
CA PHE A 210 24.93 -22.02 -13.42
C PHE A 210 26.36 -21.50 -13.61
N GLY A 211 26.56 -20.70 -14.65
CA GLY A 211 27.82 -19.97 -14.86
C GLY A 211 28.10 -18.96 -13.74
N GLU A 212 29.38 -18.62 -13.54
CA GLU A 212 29.84 -17.75 -12.44
C GLU A 212 29.17 -16.36 -12.41
N GLU A 213 28.84 -15.83 -13.59
CA GLU A 213 28.22 -14.52 -13.74
C GLU A 213 26.70 -14.53 -13.53
N PHE A 214 26.07 -15.70 -13.31
CA PHE A 214 24.60 -15.81 -13.26
C PHE A 214 23.93 -14.87 -12.25
N PHE A 215 24.40 -14.88 -11.00
CA PHE A 215 23.93 -13.92 -10.00
C PHE A 215 24.62 -12.56 -10.16
N GLY A 216 25.86 -12.52 -10.68
CA GLY A 216 26.57 -11.27 -10.97
C GLY A 216 25.79 -10.34 -11.91
N ASP A 217 25.25 -10.87 -13.00
CA ASP A 217 24.44 -10.15 -13.99
C ASP A 217 23.15 -9.58 -13.37
N LYS A 218 22.56 -10.31 -12.42
CA LYS A 218 21.34 -9.91 -11.70
C LYS A 218 21.60 -8.83 -10.66
N VAL A 219 22.74 -8.87 -9.99
CA VAL A 219 23.18 -7.83 -9.04
C VAL A 219 23.63 -6.57 -9.79
N GLY A 220 24.33 -6.73 -10.91
CA GLY A 220 24.87 -5.63 -11.69
C GLY A 220 26.35 -5.35 -11.45
N GLU A 221 26.95 -4.54 -12.32
CA GLU A 221 28.38 -4.23 -12.27
C GLU A 221 28.70 -3.21 -11.16
N ARG A 222 27.79 -2.25 -10.92
CA ARG A 222 27.94 -1.18 -9.91
C ARG A 222 27.14 -1.50 -8.64
N VAL A 223 27.54 -2.58 -7.95
CA VAL A 223 26.89 -3.06 -6.71
C VAL A 223 26.80 -1.95 -5.67
N ALA A 224 25.58 -1.59 -5.25
CA ALA A 224 25.37 -0.66 -4.16
C ALA A 224 25.85 -1.31 -2.86
N THR A 225 26.81 -0.68 -2.17
CA THR A 225 27.41 -1.26 -0.97
C THR A 225 27.34 -0.26 0.18
N TYR A 226 26.86 -0.72 1.33
CA TYR A 226 26.75 0.08 2.55
C TYR A 226 27.54 -0.55 3.68
N ALA A 227 28.25 0.28 4.44
CA ALA A 227 28.97 -0.11 5.65
C ALA A 227 28.18 0.33 6.89
N ARG A 228 27.91 -0.60 7.80
CA ARG A 228 27.30 -0.33 9.11
C ARG A 228 28.28 -0.68 10.22
N PHE A 229 28.71 0.35 10.93
CA PHE A 229 29.41 0.22 12.20
C PHE A 229 28.36 0.28 13.30
N THR A 230 28.33 -0.67 14.21
CA THR A 230 27.38 -0.66 15.33
C THR A 230 28.12 -0.79 16.65
N TYR A 231 27.75 0.06 17.60
CA TYR A 231 28.24 0.05 18.97
C TYR A 231 27.08 -0.30 19.90
N TYR A 232 27.27 -1.34 20.70
CA TYR A 232 26.31 -1.80 21.68
C TYR A 232 26.87 -1.43 23.07
N PRO A 233 26.35 -0.37 23.72
CA PRO A 233 26.79 0.01 25.05
C PRO A 233 26.47 -1.09 26.08
N PRO A 234 27.23 -1.17 27.19
CA PRO A 234 26.87 -2.01 28.32
C PRO A 234 25.44 -1.74 28.79
N CYS A 235 24.67 -2.79 29.07
CA CYS A 235 23.33 -2.68 29.61
C CYS A 235 23.26 -3.32 31.00
N PRO A 236 22.67 -2.64 32.01
CA PRO A 236 22.54 -3.19 33.37
C PRO A 236 21.51 -4.33 33.47
N GLN A 237 20.55 -4.39 32.54
CA GLN A 237 19.52 -5.43 32.47
C GLN A 237 19.38 -5.94 31.02
N PRO A 238 20.40 -6.66 30.52
CA PRO A 238 20.46 -7.09 29.12
C PRO A 238 19.29 -8.02 28.71
N GLU A 239 18.62 -8.65 29.67
CA GLU A 239 17.43 -9.48 29.48
C GLU A 239 16.17 -8.68 29.10
N LEU A 240 16.19 -7.36 29.30
CA LEU A 240 15.04 -6.49 29.03
C LEU A 240 15.10 -5.80 27.67
N VAL A 241 16.21 -5.84 26.94
CA VAL A 241 16.39 -5.05 25.71
C VAL A 241 16.93 -5.91 24.58
N TYR A 242 16.70 -5.48 23.34
CA TYR A 242 17.49 -5.95 22.20
C TYR A 242 18.71 -5.05 22.01
N GLY A 243 19.87 -5.64 21.69
CA GLY A 243 20.95 -4.87 21.08
C GLY A 243 20.58 -4.48 19.65
N LEU A 244 20.03 -5.44 18.91
CA LEU A 244 19.37 -5.25 17.60
C LEU A 244 18.26 -6.29 17.48
N LYS A 245 17.03 -5.86 17.21
CA LYS A 245 15.83 -6.70 17.12
C LYS A 245 15.93 -7.83 16.07
N PRO A 246 15.09 -8.87 16.16
CA PRO A 246 15.00 -9.92 15.14
C PRO A 246 14.74 -9.37 13.73
N HIS A 247 15.57 -9.73 12.76
CA HIS A 247 15.44 -9.31 11.35
C HIS A 247 16.14 -10.30 10.39
N THR A 248 15.89 -10.11 9.10
CA THR A 248 16.71 -10.61 7.98
C THR A 248 17.43 -9.43 7.32
N ASP A 249 18.53 -9.72 6.61
CA ASP A 249 19.30 -8.67 5.92
C ASP A 249 18.69 -8.33 4.56
N ASN A 250 18.54 -7.04 4.29
CA ASN A 250 18.19 -6.55 2.95
C ASN A 250 19.44 -6.43 2.07
N SER A 251 20.00 -7.58 1.70
CA SER A 251 21.17 -7.66 0.84
C SER A 251 21.10 -8.94 0.01
N VAL A 252 21.99 -9.06 -0.97
CA VAL A 252 22.28 -10.35 -1.62
C VAL A 252 23.12 -11.19 -0.66
N LEU A 253 24.20 -10.62 -0.17
CA LEU A 253 25.03 -11.19 0.88
C LEU A 253 25.50 -10.07 1.81
N THR A 254 25.61 -10.38 3.09
CA THR A 254 26.20 -9.50 4.09
C THR A 254 27.53 -10.10 4.57
N VAL A 255 28.57 -9.28 4.66
CA VAL A 255 29.88 -9.68 5.21
C VAL A 255 30.10 -8.94 6.53
N LEU A 256 30.25 -9.67 7.63
CA LEU A 256 30.38 -9.13 8.97
C LEU A 256 31.77 -9.42 9.54
N LEU A 257 32.38 -8.38 10.10
CA LEU A 257 33.47 -8.46 11.05
C LEU A 257 32.91 -8.23 12.46
N LEU A 258 32.97 -9.26 13.29
CA LEU A 258 32.42 -9.26 14.64
C LEU A 258 33.47 -8.87 15.69
N ASP A 259 33.01 -8.45 16.86
CA ASP A 259 33.89 -8.28 18.02
C ASP A 259 34.53 -9.62 18.42
N LYS A 260 35.86 -9.62 18.54
CA LYS A 260 36.67 -10.81 18.87
C LYS A 260 36.69 -11.16 20.36
N HIS A 261 36.02 -10.39 21.22
CA HIS A 261 36.00 -10.56 22.66
C HIS A 261 34.60 -10.68 23.24
N VAL A 262 33.58 -10.11 22.59
CA VAL A 262 32.20 -10.06 23.10
C VAL A 262 31.21 -10.63 22.07
N GLY A 263 30.61 -11.78 22.41
CA GLY A 263 29.52 -12.39 21.65
C GLY A 263 28.20 -11.61 21.75
N GLY A 264 27.14 -12.12 21.14
CA GLY A 264 25.81 -11.50 21.25
C GLY A 264 24.94 -11.66 20.01
N LEU A 265 25.52 -12.02 18.87
CA LEU A 265 24.74 -12.39 17.68
C LEU A 265 24.05 -13.74 17.91
N GLN A 266 22.74 -13.79 17.63
CA GLN A 266 21.92 -14.99 17.76
C GLN A 266 21.18 -15.28 16.46
N LEU A 267 21.09 -16.56 16.10
CA LEU A 267 20.37 -17.07 14.94
C LEU A 267 19.09 -17.77 15.39
N LEU A 268 17.96 -17.52 14.73
CA LEU A 268 16.76 -18.32 14.89
C LEU A 268 16.84 -19.56 13.99
N LYS A 269 16.91 -20.74 14.60
CA LYS A 269 16.96 -22.03 13.91
C LYS A 269 15.98 -23.00 14.57
N ASP A 270 15.09 -23.59 13.77
CA ASP A 270 14.10 -24.58 14.21
C ASP A 270 13.27 -24.12 15.42
N GLY A 271 12.88 -22.84 15.41
CA GLY A 271 12.10 -22.19 16.48
C GLY A 271 12.90 -21.83 17.74
N ARG A 272 14.23 -21.97 17.73
CA ARG A 272 15.13 -21.70 18.86
C ARG A 272 16.20 -20.67 18.51
N TRP A 273 16.52 -19.81 19.47
CA TRP A 273 17.64 -18.87 19.35
C TRP A 273 18.94 -19.56 19.75
N LEU A 274 19.91 -19.60 18.83
CA LEU A 274 21.24 -20.17 19.03
C LEU A 274 22.29 -19.06 19.06
N ASP A 275 23.25 -19.14 19.99
CA ASP A 275 24.34 -18.16 20.09
C ASP A 275 25.40 -18.44 19.02
N ILE A 276 25.81 -17.40 18.28
CA ILE A 276 26.96 -17.48 17.39
C ILE A 276 28.23 -17.34 18.21
N SER A 277 29.16 -18.29 18.05
CA SER A 277 30.46 -18.26 18.72
C SER A 277 31.23 -17.00 18.36
N VAL A 278 32.03 -16.48 19.31
CA VAL A 278 32.96 -15.38 19.04
C VAL A 278 33.93 -15.82 17.96
N LEU A 279 33.94 -15.08 16.85
CA LEU A 279 34.87 -15.26 15.74
C LEU A 279 36.06 -14.33 15.97
N THR A 280 37.28 -14.81 15.76
CA THR A 280 38.48 -14.03 16.08
C THR A 280 38.94 -13.21 14.89
N HIS A 281 39.19 -13.89 13.77
CA HIS A 281 39.60 -13.26 12.51
C HIS A 281 38.81 -13.81 11.31
N GLU A 282 37.93 -14.77 11.54
CA GLU A 282 36.96 -15.24 10.56
C GLU A 282 35.90 -14.16 10.32
N LEU A 283 35.52 -13.98 9.05
CA LEU A 283 34.36 -13.16 8.70
C LEU A 283 33.10 -14.02 8.79
N LEU A 284 31.96 -13.42 9.13
CA LEU A 284 30.67 -14.09 8.97
C LEU A 284 30.03 -13.63 7.67
N VAL A 285 29.50 -14.56 6.89
CA VAL A 285 28.67 -14.24 5.71
C VAL A 285 27.25 -14.69 5.97
N VAL A 286 26.30 -13.81 5.68
CA VAL A 286 24.86 -14.05 5.82
C VAL A 286 24.21 -13.88 4.45
N ALA A 287 23.38 -14.84 4.05
CA ALA A 287 22.50 -14.70 2.90
C ALA A 287 21.39 -13.71 3.25
N GLY A 288 21.23 -12.68 2.42
CA GLY A 288 20.14 -11.75 2.61
C GLY A 288 18.90 -12.13 1.81
N ASP A 289 17.84 -11.37 2.03
CA ASP A 289 16.54 -11.61 1.42
C ASP A 289 16.59 -11.59 -0.12
N GLU A 290 17.52 -10.83 -0.72
CA GLU A 290 17.60 -10.68 -2.16
C GLU A 290 18.13 -11.95 -2.85
N ILE A 291 19.09 -12.66 -2.25
CA ILE A 291 19.55 -13.95 -2.80
C ILE A 291 18.53 -15.07 -2.53
N GLU A 292 17.74 -14.99 -1.46
CA GLU A 292 16.60 -15.89 -1.24
C GLU A 292 15.55 -15.72 -2.35
N ILE A 293 15.23 -14.47 -2.70
CA ILE A 293 14.32 -14.18 -3.81
C ILE A 293 14.89 -14.68 -5.14
N MET A 294 16.13 -14.28 -5.49
CA MET A 294 16.76 -14.67 -6.77
C MET A 294 16.91 -16.18 -6.93
N SER A 295 17.15 -16.89 -5.82
CA SER A 295 17.29 -18.35 -5.81
C SER A 295 15.95 -19.08 -5.70
N ASN A 296 14.82 -18.37 -5.72
CA ASN A 296 13.49 -18.93 -5.52
C ASN A 296 13.44 -19.83 -4.26
N GLY A 297 13.93 -19.30 -3.13
CA GLY A 297 13.99 -19.97 -1.83
C GLY A 297 14.81 -21.26 -1.82
N VAL A 298 15.75 -21.44 -2.76
CA VAL A 298 16.74 -22.51 -2.64
C VAL A 298 17.69 -22.18 -1.51
N PHE A 299 18.11 -20.92 -1.40
CA PHE A 299 18.88 -20.42 -0.28
C PHE A 299 17.97 -19.63 0.66
N MET A 300 18.28 -19.69 1.95
CA MET A 300 17.47 -19.04 2.98
C MET A 300 18.22 -17.87 3.60
N ALA A 301 17.54 -16.75 3.76
CA ALA A 301 17.96 -15.62 4.57
C ALA A 301 17.56 -15.89 6.02
N PRO A 302 18.53 -16.01 6.93
CA PRO A 302 18.25 -16.40 8.31
C PRO A 302 17.77 -15.22 9.15
N VAL A 303 16.70 -15.44 9.93
CA VAL A 303 16.29 -14.49 10.97
C VAL A 303 17.33 -14.51 12.08
N HIS A 304 17.91 -13.36 12.38
CA HIS A 304 18.94 -13.20 13.41
C HIS A 304 18.69 -11.94 14.24
N ARG A 305 19.31 -11.86 15.42
CA ARG A 305 19.22 -10.71 16.33
C ARG A 305 20.52 -10.51 17.08
N VAL A 306 20.66 -9.37 17.76
CA VAL A 306 21.78 -9.13 18.68
C VAL A 306 21.25 -8.90 20.08
N VAL A 307 21.75 -9.66 21.04
CA VAL A 307 21.55 -9.41 22.48
C VAL A 307 22.71 -8.59 23.03
N THR A 308 22.43 -7.75 24.01
CA THR A 308 23.46 -6.94 24.69
C THR A 308 24.03 -7.66 25.92
N SER A 309 25.02 -7.05 26.58
CA SER A 309 25.68 -7.58 27.77
C SER A 309 26.13 -6.46 28.70
N GLU A 310 26.76 -6.80 29.82
CA GLU A 310 27.43 -5.84 30.72
C GLU A 310 28.75 -5.29 30.16
N ARG A 311 29.12 -5.68 28.93
CA ARG A 311 30.31 -5.20 28.21
C ARG A 311 29.91 -4.57 26.90
N GLU A 312 30.68 -3.57 26.48
CA GLU A 312 30.53 -2.99 25.16
C GLU A 312 30.86 -4.02 24.08
N ARG A 313 30.17 -3.93 22.95
CA ARG A 313 30.39 -4.77 21.78
C ARG A 313 30.37 -3.90 20.53
N MET A 314 31.11 -4.28 19.49
CA MET A 314 31.00 -3.64 18.18
C MET A 314 30.95 -4.62 17.01
N SER A 315 30.55 -4.13 15.86
CA SER A 315 30.63 -4.86 14.59
C SER A 315 30.80 -3.91 13.42
N VAL A 316 31.47 -4.39 12.36
CA VAL A 316 31.57 -3.72 11.07
C VAL A 316 30.93 -4.63 10.02
N VAL A 317 29.90 -4.14 9.35
CA VAL A 317 29.05 -4.94 8.47
C VAL A 317 29.01 -4.31 7.08
N MET A 318 29.18 -5.13 6.03
CA MET A 318 29.10 -4.72 4.64
C MET A 318 27.87 -5.37 3.99
N PHE A 319 26.91 -4.56 3.56
CA PHE A 319 25.72 -5.00 2.83
C PHE A 319 25.94 -4.83 1.33
N TYR A 320 25.83 -5.91 0.57
CA TYR A 320 25.92 -5.88 -0.90
C TYR A 320 24.53 -5.99 -1.52
N GLN A 321 24.07 -4.92 -2.15
CA GLN A 321 22.75 -4.82 -2.77
C GLN A 321 22.88 -4.67 -4.31
N PRO A 322 21.91 -5.16 -5.10
CA PRO A 322 21.83 -4.93 -6.52
C PRO A 322 21.78 -3.45 -6.86
N GLU A 323 22.13 -3.11 -8.10
CA GLU A 323 21.86 -1.79 -8.62
C GLU A 323 20.36 -1.46 -8.50
N PRO A 324 19.97 -0.24 -8.06
CA PRO A 324 18.57 0.07 -7.74
C PRO A 324 17.55 -0.23 -8.87
N HIS A 325 17.99 -0.17 -10.13
CA HIS A 325 17.18 -0.42 -11.32
C HIS A 325 17.04 -1.90 -11.70
N LYS A 326 17.78 -2.81 -11.08
CA LYS A 326 17.74 -4.25 -11.35
C LYS A 326 16.43 -4.86 -10.89
N ASP A 327 15.99 -5.88 -11.63
CA ASP A 327 14.83 -6.68 -11.29
C ASP A 327 15.21 -7.69 -10.20
N LEU A 328 14.50 -7.66 -9.09
CA LEU A 328 14.57 -8.65 -8.03
C LEU A 328 13.42 -9.63 -8.23
N VAL A 329 13.73 -10.82 -8.75
CA VAL A 329 12.76 -11.86 -9.14
C VAL A 329 13.32 -13.25 -8.89
N PRO A 330 12.46 -14.26 -8.65
CA PRO A 330 12.87 -15.65 -8.80
C PRO A 330 13.48 -15.87 -10.19
N SER A 331 14.70 -16.39 -10.23
CA SER A 331 15.34 -16.70 -11.51
C SER A 331 14.53 -17.76 -12.24
N GLU A 332 14.19 -17.50 -13.51
CA GLU A 332 13.31 -18.35 -14.31
C GLU A 332 13.83 -19.80 -14.38
N GLU A 333 15.15 -19.98 -14.37
CA GLU A 333 15.84 -21.26 -14.39
C GLU A 333 15.65 -22.10 -13.10
N LEU A 334 15.20 -21.45 -12.01
CA LEU A 334 14.91 -22.06 -10.71
C LEU A 334 13.40 -22.12 -10.42
N VAL A 335 12.58 -21.75 -11.42
CA VAL A 335 11.12 -21.86 -11.39
C VAL A 335 10.71 -23.04 -12.25
N GLY A 336 9.97 -23.98 -11.66
CA GLY A 336 9.47 -25.16 -12.36
C GLY A 336 8.23 -25.75 -11.67
N GLU A 337 7.70 -26.84 -12.19
CA GLU A 337 6.50 -27.50 -11.62
C GLU A 337 6.71 -27.93 -10.16
N GLU A 338 7.90 -28.43 -9.83
CA GLU A 338 8.24 -28.86 -8.46
C GLU A 338 8.54 -27.68 -7.51
N ARG A 339 8.85 -26.50 -8.07
CA ARG A 339 9.19 -25.29 -7.32
C ARG A 339 8.67 -24.07 -8.06
N PRO A 340 7.37 -23.74 -7.94
CA PRO A 340 6.79 -22.57 -8.59
C PRO A 340 7.45 -21.28 -8.07
N ALA A 341 7.25 -20.17 -8.79
CA ALA A 341 7.77 -18.88 -8.37
C ALA A 341 7.17 -18.49 -7.02
N MET A 342 8.00 -18.46 -5.98
CA MET A 342 7.57 -18.17 -4.61
C MET A 342 7.55 -16.68 -4.28
N TYR A 343 8.16 -15.83 -5.11
CA TYR A 343 8.25 -14.39 -4.85
C TYR A 343 7.76 -13.54 -6.03
N LYS A 344 7.09 -12.43 -5.73
CA LYS A 344 6.64 -11.45 -6.73
C LYS A 344 7.83 -10.70 -7.34
N LYS A 345 7.65 -10.21 -8.58
CA LYS A 345 8.62 -9.36 -9.26
C LYS A 345 8.57 -7.92 -8.73
N LEU A 346 9.73 -7.36 -8.40
CA LEU A 346 9.89 -5.96 -8.01
C LEU A 346 11.27 -5.42 -8.41
N LYS A 347 11.46 -4.10 -8.32
CA LYS A 347 12.78 -3.47 -8.47
C LYS A 347 13.54 -3.51 -7.15
N ALA A 348 14.87 -3.65 -7.22
CA ALA A 348 15.74 -3.59 -6.04
C ALA A 348 15.54 -2.28 -5.24
N LYS A 349 15.36 -1.14 -5.91
CA LYS A 349 15.02 0.14 -5.25
C LYS A 349 13.74 0.05 -4.43
N ALA A 350 12.66 -0.49 -5.02
CA ALA A 350 11.37 -0.60 -4.33
C ALA A 350 11.43 -1.56 -3.13
N PHE A 351 12.26 -2.62 -3.23
CA PHE A 351 12.54 -3.50 -2.11
C PHE A 351 13.29 -2.78 -0.99
N GLY A 352 14.31 -1.99 -1.35
CA GLY A 352 15.06 -1.12 -0.44
C GLY A 352 14.20 -0.10 0.29
N ASP A 353 13.32 0.59 -0.44
CA ASP A 353 12.45 1.63 0.10
C ASP A 353 11.45 1.06 1.13
N GLY A 354 10.84 -0.10 0.84
CA GLY A 354 9.86 -0.75 1.74
C GLY A 354 10.48 -1.50 2.92
N PHE A 355 11.78 -1.78 2.89
CA PHE A 355 12.45 -2.51 3.97
C PHE A 355 12.50 -1.73 5.28
N TRP A 356 12.70 -0.41 5.24
CA TRP A 356 12.81 0.38 6.46
C TRP A 356 11.49 0.42 7.25
N ASP A 357 10.37 0.37 6.54
CA ASP A 357 9.04 0.31 7.16
C ASP A 357 8.82 -1.06 7.83
N ALA A 358 9.14 -2.16 7.14
CA ALA A 358 9.05 -3.52 7.70
C ALA A 358 10.04 -3.72 8.86
N PHE A 359 11.27 -3.22 8.73
CA PHE A 359 12.29 -3.26 9.77
C PHE A 359 11.82 -2.47 11.00
N ALA A 360 11.29 -1.26 10.83
CA ALA A 360 10.71 -0.47 11.92
C ALA A 360 9.60 -1.23 12.65
N ALA A 361 8.71 -1.90 11.91
CA ALA A 361 7.63 -2.73 12.43
C ALA A 361 8.08 -4.07 13.07
N GLY A 362 9.33 -4.50 12.85
CA GLY A 362 9.84 -5.79 13.33
C GLY A 362 9.34 -6.99 12.50
N GLU A 363 9.00 -6.74 11.24
CA GLU A 363 8.46 -7.71 10.30
C GLU A 363 9.53 -8.14 9.28
N ARG A 364 9.35 -9.32 8.69
CA ARG A 364 10.24 -9.81 7.64
C ARG A 364 9.75 -9.31 6.28
N THR A 365 10.58 -8.51 5.60
CA THR A 365 10.21 -7.82 4.36
C THR A 365 9.77 -8.74 3.22
N ILE A 366 10.35 -9.94 3.11
CA ILE A 366 9.97 -10.87 2.01
C ILE A 366 8.65 -11.60 2.23
N ASP A 367 8.08 -11.61 3.43
CA ASP A 367 6.81 -12.30 3.67
C ASP A 367 5.66 -11.65 2.88
N PHE A 368 5.75 -10.35 2.63
CA PHE A 368 4.82 -9.60 1.76
C PHE A 368 4.98 -9.91 0.27
N LEU A 369 6.13 -10.48 -0.12
CA LEU A 369 6.45 -10.83 -1.50
C LEU A 369 6.12 -12.28 -1.85
N LYS A 370 5.79 -13.12 -0.86
CA LYS A 370 5.46 -14.52 -1.10
C LYS A 370 4.21 -14.68 -1.96
N VAL A 371 4.33 -15.46 -3.04
CA VAL A 371 3.24 -15.87 -3.92
C VAL A 371 2.53 -17.05 -3.28
N LYS A 372 1.21 -16.97 -3.11
CA LYS A 372 0.40 -18.09 -2.61
C LYS A 372 0.35 -19.17 -3.70
N VAL A 373 0.99 -20.31 -3.47
CA VAL A 373 0.94 -21.46 -4.38
C VAL A 373 -0.32 -22.27 -4.07
N GLU A 374 -1.29 -22.26 -4.99
CA GLU A 374 -2.40 -23.22 -4.96
C GLU A 374 -1.86 -24.60 -5.34
N HIS A 375 -1.63 -25.47 -4.36
CA HIS A 375 -1.24 -26.85 -4.65
C HIS A 375 -2.44 -27.60 -5.27
N GLN A 376 -2.40 -27.76 -6.60
CA GLN A 376 -3.16 -28.82 -7.28
C GLN A 376 -2.70 -30.17 -6.75
N HIS A 377 -3.50 -30.78 -5.87
CA HIS A 377 -3.30 -32.15 -5.43
C HIS A 377 -3.53 -33.12 -6.60
N GLN A 378 -2.45 -33.52 -7.26
CA GLN A 378 -2.39 -34.85 -7.89
C GLN A 378 -2.16 -35.87 -6.78
N GLN A 379 -3.08 -36.84 -6.67
CA GLN A 379 -3.01 -37.96 -5.73
C GLN A 379 -1.73 -38.77 -5.91
N PRO A 380 -1.01 -39.08 -4.81
CA PRO A 380 -0.15 -40.26 -4.74
C PRO A 380 -0.86 -41.36 -3.93
N GLU A 381 -1.01 -42.53 -4.53
CA GLU A 381 -1.43 -43.73 -3.83
C GLU A 381 -0.44 -44.14 -2.72
N ALA A 382 -0.99 -44.36 -1.53
CA ALA A 382 -0.56 -45.26 -0.45
C ALA A 382 0.95 -45.49 -0.21
N ALA A 383 1.48 -44.89 0.86
CA ALA A 383 2.50 -45.54 1.69
C ALA A 383 2.57 -44.97 3.12
N ALA A 384 2.38 -45.86 4.09
CA ALA A 384 2.98 -45.88 5.43
C ALA A 384 2.59 -44.81 6.46
N ALA A 385 1.71 -45.24 7.37
CA ALA A 385 1.67 -44.79 8.76
C ALA A 385 2.97 -45.16 9.51
N ALA A 386 3.55 -44.22 10.27
CA ALA A 386 4.25 -44.46 11.54
C ALA A 386 4.73 -43.16 12.21
N ALA A 387 4.60 -43.11 13.55
CA ALA A 387 5.20 -42.18 14.52
C ALA A 387 4.55 -40.77 14.65
N ALA A 388 4.19 -40.25 15.83
CA ALA A 388 4.32 -40.71 17.21
C ALA A 388 3.28 -39.96 18.08
N ALA A 389 2.69 -40.67 19.06
CA ALA A 389 1.97 -40.08 20.19
C ALA A 389 2.92 -39.99 21.41
N PRO A 390 2.70 -39.04 22.34
CA PRO A 390 3.64 -38.73 23.41
C PRO A 390 3.56 -39.70 24.59
N ALA A 391 4.68 -39.79 25.30
CA ALA A 391 4.88 -40.62 26.47
C ALA A 391 4.02 -40.18 27.67
N SER A 392 3.35 -41.14 28.32
CA SER A 392 2.96 -41.04 29.72
C SER A 392 3.33 -42.32 30.45
N SER A 393 3.99 -42.12 31.58
CA SER A 393 4.45 -43.08 32.58
C SER A 393 3.37 -44.06 33.06
N SER A 394 3.71 -45.36 33.18
CA SER A 394 3.64 -46.08 34.47
C SER A 394 4.09 -47.56 34.37
N SER A 395 4.91 -47.90 35.35
CA SER A 395 5.31 -49.17 35.95
C SER A 395 4.56 -50.51 35.67
N PHE A 396 5.39 -51.57 35.64
CA PHE A 396 5.27 -52.86 36.36
C PHE A 396 4.68 -54.14 35.67
N TRP A 397 5.62 -55.05 35.33
CA TRP A 397 5.71 -56.53 35.43
C TRP A 397 4.80 -57.56 34.72
N ARG A 398 5.53 -58.58 34.19
CA ARG A 398 5.25 -60.04 34.02
C ARG A 398 4.28 -60.45 32.92
N SER A 399 4.36 -61.62 32.29
CA SER A 399 5.38 -62.63 31.94
C SER A 399 4.57 -63.79 31.31
N GLU A 400 5.19 -64.53 30.39
CA GLU A 400 4.79 -65.85 29.86
C GLU A 400 3.77 -65.91 28.70
N GLY A 401 4.26 -66.38 27.55
CA GLY A 401 4.07 -67.80 27.23
C GLY A 401 3.26 -68.16 25.98
N VAL A 402 3.87 -69.05 25.18
CA VAL A 402 3.27 -70.13 24.37
C VAL A 402 3.16 -69.95 22.85
N LYS A 403 4.20 -70.48 22.19
CA LYS A 403 4.30 -71.44 21.06
C LYS A 403 3.07 -71.81 20.19
N GLY A 404 3.38 -71.98 18.89
CA GLY A 404 2.82 -72.96 17.94
C GLY A 404 3.02 -72.51 16.48
N GLU A 405 4.08 -72.91 15.76
CA GLU A 405 4.19 -74.09 14.87
C GLU A 405 2.93 -74.37 14.00
N VAL A 406 2.91 -74.71 12.70
CA VAL A 406 3.84 -74.97 11.57
C VAL A 406 2.97 -75.75 10.53
N LYS A 407 2.99 -75.42 9.22
CA LYS A 407 3.03 -76.31 8.00
C LYS A 407 2.35 -75.65 6.79
N LEU A 408 2.96 -75.43 5.61
CA LEU A 408 3.64 -76.25 4.58
C LEU A 408 2.73 -76.90 3.51
N GLY A 409 3.01 -76.57 2.24
CA GLY A 409 2.59 -77.30 1.01
C GLY A 409 2.61 -76.38 -0.24
N GLN A 410 3.73 -76.22 -0.97
CA GLN A 410 4.21 -76.99 -2.15
C GLN A 410 3.43 -76.87 -3.47
N ALA A 411 4.08 -76.29 -4.51
CA ALA A 411 4.23 -76.79 -5.89
C ALA A 411 5.09 -75.79 -6.72
N ARG A 412 6.36 -76.08 -7.06
CA ARG A 412 6.90 -76.75 -8.27
C ARG A 412 6.92 -75.91 -9.56
N GLY A 413 8.12 -75.67 -10.12
CA GLY A 413 8.33 -75.39 -11.56
C GLY A 413 9.67 -74.73 -11.93
N ARG A 414 10.64 -75.54 -12.37
CA ARG A 414 11.93 -75.26 -13.08
C ARG A 414 11.84 -74.22 -14.23
N ALA A 415 12.89 -73.69 -14.87
CA ALA A 415 14.35 -73.51 -14.70
C ALA A 415 14.90 -73.06 -16.09
N VAL A 416 16.12 -72.52 -16.09
CA VAL A 416 17.17 -72.50 -17.14
C VAL A 416 17.34 -71.24 -18.02
N GLU A 417 18.52 -70.65 -17.76
CA GLU A 417 19.50 -69.86 -18.53
C GLU A 417 19.50 -69.95 -20.08
N ASN A 418 19.96 -68.88 -20.75
CA ASN A 418 21.25 -68.93 -21.48
C ASN A 418 21.77 -67.57 -21.97
N ARG A 419 23.10 -67.52 -22.15
CA ARG A 419 23.96 -66.36 -22.45
C ARG A 419 24.06 -66.02 -23.95
N SER A 420 24.63 -64.84 -24.22
CA SER A 420 25.76 -64.55 -25.15
C SER A 420 25.54 -63.80 -26.48
N PHE A 421 26.33 -62.71 -26.59
CA PHE A 421 27.22 -62.23 -27.67
C PHE A 421 26.74 -61.54 -28.98
N SER A 422 27.36 -60.35 -29.17
CA SER A 422 27.90 -59.70 -30.40
C SER A 422 27.00 -59.30 -31.58
N GLY A 423 27.33 -58.16 -32.18
CA GLY A 423 26.59 -57.50 -33.25
C GLY A 423 27.18 -57.63 -34.67
N VAL A 424 26.84 -56.59 -35.46
CA VAL A 424 27.37 -56.13 -36.77
C VAL A 424 26.47 -56.37 -38.01
N ASP A 425 26.06 -55.22 -38.60
CA ASP A 425 25.84 -54.80 -40.00
C ASP A 425 25.06 -55.62 -41.05
N PHE A 426 24.27 -54.91 -41.90
CA PHE A 426 24.72 -54.50 -43.26
C PHE A 426 23.70 -53.64 -44.07
N ALA A 427 24.29 -52.69 -44.83
CA ALA A 427 24.02 -52.28 -46.23
C ALA A 427 22.85 -51.34 -46.65
N GLY A 428 23.21 -50.23 -47.35
CA GLY A 428 23.00 -50.20 -48.82
C GLY A 428 22.60 -48.90 -49.56
N SER A 429 23.58 -48.11 -50.06
CA SER A 429 23.65 -47.42 -51.39
C SER A 429 22.65 -46.27 -51.74
N ARG A 430 22.86 -45.27 -52.64
CA ARG A 430 23.89 -44.87 -53.64
C ARG A 430 23.57 -43.44 -54.21
N ALA A 431 24.61 -42.74 -54.66
CA ALA A 431 24.74 -41.90 -55.89
C ALA A 431 24.29 -40.39 -55.98
N GLN A 432 25.32 -39.52 -55.99
CA GLN A 432 25.84 -38.64 -57.08
C GLN A 432 25.19 -37.32 -57.59
N SER A 433 26.13 -36.37 -57.83
CA SER A 433 26.17 -35.18 -58.72
C SER A 433 25.54 -33.88 -58.22
N GLY A 434 26.16 -32.68 -58.33
CA GLY A 434 27.44 -32.25 -58.90
C GLY A 434 27.37 -30.76 -59.33
N GLU A 435 28.46 -30.01 -59.07
CA GLU A 435 28.92 -28.78 -59.79
C GLU A 435 28.08 -27.47 -59.69
N ARG A 436 28.64 -26.23 -59.69
CA ARG A 436 29.94 -25.71 -60.17
C ARG A 436 30.24 -24.27 -59.63
N ASP A 437 31.52 -24.00 -59.30
CA ASP A 437 32.43 -22.88 -59.67
C ASP A 437 31.93 -21.40 -59.75
N CYS A 438 32.70 -20.30 -59.54
CA CYS A 438 34.14 -20.05 -59.72
C CYS A 438 34.62 -18.67 -59.13
N ALA A 439 35.81 -18.70 -58.52
CA ALA A 439 37.02 -17.84 -58.66
C ALA A 439 37.06 -16.28 -58.54
N SER A 440 38.00 -15.83 -57.69
CA SER A 440 39.19 -14.95 -57.93
C SER A 440 39.39 -13.97 -56.75
N GLY A 441 40.57 -13.53 -56.28
CA GLY A 441 41.98 -13.75 -56.63
C GLY A 441 42.84 -12.61 -56.03
N VAL A 442 43.85 -12.97 -55.21
CA VAL A 442 45.24 -12.43 -55.17
C VAL A 442 45.51 -10.90 -54.93
N HIS A 443 46.15 -10.52 -53.81
CA HIS A 443 47.60 -10.18 -53.70
C HIS A 443 48.05 -9.59 -52.33
N ARG A 444 49.09 -10.24 -51.74
CA ARG A 444 50.34 -9.72 -51.10
C ARG A 444 50.35 -8.47 -50.18
N GLY A 445 51.03 -8.61 -49.03
CA GLY A 445 52.01 -7.58 -48.59
C GLY A 445 52.19 -7.29 -47.09
N ILE A 446 52.87 -8.18 -46.35
CA ILE A 446 53.98 -7.94 -45.39
C ILE A 446 54.08 -6.58 -44.63
N VAL A 447 54.13 -6.59 -43.29
CA VAL A 447 55.28 -6.26 -42.38
C VAL A 447 54.78 -5.96 -40.94
N PHE A 448 55.56 -6.49 -39.98
CA PHE A 448 55.42 -6.56 -38.52
C PHE A 448 56.12 -5.40 -37.74
N PHE A 449 55.89 -5.42 -36.41
CA PHE A 449 56.66 -4.87 -35.26
C PHE A 449 56.45 -3.37 -34.90
N GLY A 450 56.32 -2.98 -33.61
CA GLY A 450 56.30 -3.74 -32.36
C GLY A 450 56.51 -2.87 -31.10
N ARG A 451 56.28 -3.51 -29.94
CA ARG A 451 56.92 -3.35 -28.61
C ARG A 451 56.82 -2.04 -27.78
N GLN A 452 56.23 -2.24 -26.59
CA GLN A 452 56.76 -1.99 -25.24
C GLN A 452 57.29 -0.60 -24.78
N ARG A 453 56.72 -0.20 -23.64
CA ARG A 453 57.37 0.32 -22.39
C ARG A 453 57.76 1.81 -22.27
N ARG A 454 57.21 2.36 -21.17
CA ARG A 454 57.84 3.19 -20.12
C ARG A 454 58.11 4.70 -20.37
N ARG A 455 57.52 5.46 -19.43
CA ARG A 455 58.12 6.47 -18.52
C ARG A 455 58.06 7.96 -18.93
N ARG A 456 57.59 8.71 -17.92
CA ARG A 456 58.03 10.03 -17.39
C ARG A 456 57.30 11.30 -17.91
N ARG A 457 56.55 11.90 -16.97
CA ARG A 457 56.47 13.34 -16.62
C ARG A 457 57.83 14.08 -16.83
N PRO A 458 57.94 15.43 -16.81
CA PRO A 458 56.97 16.45 -16.33
C PRO A 458 56.91 17.73 -17.20
N LEU A 459 56.08 18.70 -16.81
CA LEU A 459 56.42 20.12 -16.52
C LEU A 459 55.27 21.07 -16.89
N SER A 460 54.60 21.60 -15.88
CA SER A 460 53.94 22.91 -15.88
C SER A 460 55.00 24.02 -16.07
N PRO A 461 54.65 25.27 -16.44
CA PRO A 461 53.90 26.18 -15.55
C PRO A 461 52.86 27.08 -16.23
N ALA A 462 51.92 27.56 -15.40
CA ALA A 462 50.98 28.66 -15.67
C ALA A 462 51.73 30.01 -15.92
N PRO A 463 51.09 31.14 -16.35
CA PRO A 463 50.20 31.90 -15.45
C PRO A 463 49.09 32.81 -16.08
N HIS A 464 48.15 33.25 -15.23
CA HIS A 464 47.46 34.57 -15.13
C HIS A 464 47.06 35.35 -16.42
N ARG A 465 45.84 35.89 -16.60
CA ARG A 465 45.24 37.04 -15.89
C ARG A 465 43.89 37.43 -16.56
N ARG A 466 43.07 38.16 -15.79
CA ARG A 466 41.74 38.76 -16.07
C ARG A 466 41.73 39.83 -17.18
N SER A 467 40.63 39.95 -17.95
CA SER A 467 39.69 41.10 -17.94
C SER A 467 38.71 41.17 -19.14
N TYR A 468 37.41 41.29 -18.81
CA TYR A 468 36.28 42.01 -19.45
C TYR A 468 36.30 42.48 -20.92
N GLY A 469 35.21 42.15 -21.65
CA GLY A 469 34.38 43.12 -22.38
C GLY A 469 34.08 42.85 -23.87
N GLY A 470 32.84 42.39 -24.18
CA GLY A 470 32.03 42.60 -25.41
C GLY A 470 32.60 42.16 -26.78
N ASP A 471 31.87 41.72 -27.80
CA ASP A 471 30.43 41.65 -28.12
C ASP A 471 30.29 40.77 -29.40
N ARG A 472 29.14 40.07 -29.57
CA ARG A 472 28.52 39.49 -30.80
C ARG A 472 29.41 38.71 -31.82
N SER A 473 29.06 37.54 -32.36
CA SER A 473 27.79 36.84 -32.58
C SER A 473 28.06 35.52 -33.34
N LEU A 474 27.09 34.59 -33.27
CA LEU A 474 26.73 33.53 -34.24
C LEU A 474 27.33 32.10 -34.15
N LEU A 475 26.39 31.18 -33.88
CA LEU A 475 26.20 29.81 -34.39
C LEU A 475 26.57 28.60 -33.51
N LEU A 476 25.53 28.13 -32.80
CA LEU A 476 24.96 26.77 -32.83
C LEU A 476 25.89 25.57 -32.60
N ARG A 477 25.68 24.88 -31.47
CA ARG A 477 25.24 23.47 -31.49
C ARG A 477 24.30 23.19 -30.30
N ARG A 478 23.03 23.00 -30.65
CA ARG A 478 21.93 22.44 -29.85
C ARG A 478 22.20 20.96 -29.57
N GLY A 479 21.66 20.49 -28.45
CA GLY A 479 21.51 19.08 -28.10
C GLY A 479 20.66 18.89 -26.85
N GLY A 480 19.57 19.66 -26.72
CA GLY A 480 18.54 19.44 -25.72
C GLY A 480 17.40 18.67 -26.39
N GLY A 481 17.37 17.35 -26.22
CA GLY A 481 16.25 16.53 -26.70
C GLY A 481 15.09 16.60 -25.73
N VAL A 482 13.87 16.72 -26.23
CA VAL A 482 12.65 16.44 -25.46
C VAL A 482 12.49 14.92 -25.41
N SER A 483 12.59 14.33 -24.23
CA SER A 483 12.14 12.96 -24.02
C SER A 483 10.61 12.98 -23.95
N ILE A 484 9.95 12.34 -24.93
CA ILE A 484 8.52 12.05 -24.83
C ILE A 484 8.42 10.81 -23.94
N ILE A 485 8.26 11.03 -22.64
CA ILE A 485 7.95 9.95 -21.71
C ILE A 485 6.46 9.63 -21.91
N LEU A 486 6.18 8.53 -22.60
CA LEU A 486 4.87 7.89 -22.52
C LEU A 486 4.72 7.42 -21.07
N ALA A 487 3.87 8.11 -20.32
CA ALA A 487 3.58 7.76 -18.94
C ALA A 487 2.97 6.36 -18.89
N THR A 488 3.78 5.36 -18.57
CA THR A 488 3.29 4.21 -17.82
C THR A 488 3.09 4.69 -16.38
N MET A 489 1.86 4.49 -15.90
CA MET A 489 1.39 4.83 -14.56
C MET A 489 2.46 4.54 -13.51
N ALA A 490 2.73 5.55 -12.66
CA ALA A 490 3.39 5.32 -11.40
C ALA A 490 2.52 4.38 -10.55
N ASP A 491 3.18 3.45 -9.89
CA ASP A 491 2.71 2.66 -8.75
C ASP A 491 1.67 1.57 -9.02
N GLY A 492 2.15 0.31 -8.95
CA GLY A 492 1.59 -0.76 -8.11
C GLY A 492 0.18 -1.30 -8.36
N HIS A 493 -0.64 -0.70 -9.20
CA HIS A 493 -1.97 -1.20 -9.54
C HIS A 493 -1.95 -1.94 -10.88
N GLU A 494 -1.83 -3.27 -10.84
CA GLU A 494 -2.23 -4.10 -11.98
C GLU A 494 -3.75 -4.01 -12.15
N TRP A 495 -4.22 -3.10 -12.99
CA TRP A 495 -5.51 -3.31 -13.62
C TRP A 495 -5.40 -4.59 -14.46
N LYS A 496 -6.10 -5.66 -14.08
CA LYS A 496 -6.27 -6.83 -14.95
C LYS A 496 -6.89 -6.34 -16.26
N ILE A 497 -6.07 -6.15 -17.29
CA ILE A 497 -6.55 -5.91 -18.65
C ILE A 497 -7.12 -7.24 -19.13
N VAL A 498 -8.41 -7.46 -18.85
CA VAL A 498 -9.16 -8.68 -19.23
C VAL A 498 -9.16 -8.89 -20.76
N LYS A 499 -8.97 -7.80 -21.52
CA LYS A 499 -8.71 -7.79 -22.97
C LYS A 499 -8.26 -6.39 -23.39
N ILE A 500 -7.22 -6.26 -24.22
CA ILE A 500 -6.87 -4.96 -24.82
C ILE A 500 -8.01 -4.58 -25.79
N PRO A 501 -8.75 -3.49 -25.56
CA PRO A 501 -9.79 -3.07 -26.48
C PRO A 501 -9.17 -2.72 -27.83
N PRO A 502 -9.78 -3.10 -28.96
CA PRO A 502 -9.31 -2.69 -30.27
C PRO A 502 -9.27 -1.15 -30.38
N ILE A 503 -8.23 -0.63 -31.02
CA ILE A 503 -8.01 0.81 -31.20
C ILE A 503 -9.25 1.41 -31.88
N VAL A 504 -9.84 2.44 -31.27
CA VAL A 504 -11.12 3.02 -31.71
C VAL A 504 -11.07 3.48 -33.18
N GLN A 505 -9.92 3.98 -33.64
CA GLN A 505 -9.69 4.34 -35.05
C GLN A 505 -9.91 3.14 -36.00
N GLN A 506 -9.55 1.91 -35.60
CA GLN A 506 -9.82 0.70 -36.39
C GLN A 506 -11.27 0.24 -36.30
N LEU A 507 -11.90 0.40 -35.14
CA LEU A 507 -13.32 0.07 -34.95
C LEU A 507 -14.21 0.96 -35.82
N ALA A 508 -13.97 2.27 -35.79
CA ALA A 508 -14.73 3.24 -36.57
C ALA A 508 -14.60 3.03 -38.09
N ALA A 509 -13.48 2.47 -38.56
CA ALA A 509 -13.28 2.15 -39.97
C ALA A 509 -14.02 0.87 -40.44
N ASN A 510 -14.34 -0.05 -39.52
CA ASN A 510 -14.79 -1.42 -39.85
C ASN A 510 -16.19 -1.78 -39.34
N VAL A 511 -16.79 -0.98 -38.45
CA VAL A 511 -18.10 -1.27 -37.84
C VAL A 511 -19.06 -0.09 -38.04
N PRO A 512 -20.26 -0.30 -38.62
CA PRO A 512 -21.23 0.78 -38.86
C PRO A 512 -21.95 1.26 -37.60
N GLU A 513 -21.96 0.45 -36.54
CA GLU A 513 -22.53 0.80 -35.23
C GLU A 513 -21.49 0.68 -34.11
N PRO A 514 -21.53 1.55 -33.08
CA PRO A 514 -20.62 1.44 -31.95
C PRO A 514 -20.86 0.13 -31.19
N PRO A 515 -19.81 -0.59 -30.75
CA PRO A 515 -19.97 -1.73 -29.85
C PRO A 515 -20.67 -1.32 -28.54
N SER A 516 -21.47 -2.20 -27.96
CA SER A 516 -22.30 -1.90 -26.76
C SER A 516 -21.51 -1.31 -25.58
N GLN A 517 -20.23 -1.68 -25.42
CA GLN A 517 -19.33 -1.13 -24.39
C GLN A 517 -18.99 0.37 -24.56
N TYR A 518 -19.21 0.94 -25.74
CA TYR A 518 -19.06 2.38 -26.01
C TYR A 518 -20.39 3.12 -26.00
N VAL A 519 -21.52 2.39 -26.00
CA VAL A 519 -22.86 2.97 -25.99
C VAL A 519 -23.19 3.43 -24.57
N VAL A 520 -23.58 4.69 -24.44
CA VAL A 520 -23.95 5.32 -23.18
C VAL A 520 -25.44 5.08 -22.89
N ASP A 521 -25.78 4.88 -21.62
CA ASP A 521 -27.15 4.73 -21.15
C ASP A 521 -28.00 5.96 -21.54
N GLU A 522 -29.28 5.75 -21.85
CA GLU A 522 -30.16 6.79 -22.40
C GLU A 522 -30.20 8.09 -21.56
N GLN A 523 -30.05 7.97 -20.24
CA GLN A 523 -30.07 9.10 -19.30
C GLN A 523 -28.80 9.96 -19.36
N ASP A 524 -27.68 9.37 -19.79
CA ASP A 524 -26.35 9.99 -19.83
C ASP A 524 -25.89 10.34 -21.24
N ARG A 525 -26.70 9.99 -22.26
CA ARG A 525 -26.42 10.31 -23.66
C ARG A 525 -26.27 11.82 -23.87
N PRO A 526 -25.35 12.24 -24.74
CA PRO A 526 -25.23 13.65 -25.08
C PRO A 526 -26.54 14.15 -25.70
N ALA A 527 -27.25 15.02 -24.96
CA ALA A 527 -28.45 15.68 -25.46
C ALA A 527 -28.12 16.42 -26.77
N ILE A 528 -29.01 16.33 -27.76
CA ILE A 528 -28.95 17.14 -28.97
C ILE A 528 -29.08 18.60 -28.52
N THR A 529 -27.98 19.36 -28.60
CA THR A 529 -27.86 20.69 -27.99
C THR A 529 -28.89 21.65 -28.59
N GLY A 530 -29.74 22.22 -27.73
CA GLY A 530 -30.76 23.21 -28.07
C GLY A 530 -31.06 24.17 -26.92
N SER A 531 -30.21 24.20 -25.90
CA SER A 531 -30.31 25.12 -24.76
C SER A 531 -29.44 26.33 -25.04
N ASP A 532 -30.05 27.52 -25.12
CA ASP A 532 -29.31 28.78 -25.23
C ASP A 532 -28.36 28.95 -24.04
N MET A 533 -27.09 29.23 -24.34
CA MET A 533 -26.07 29.53 -23.34
C MET A 533 -26.51 30.74 -22.50
N PRO A 534 -26.56 30.64 -21.14
CA PRO A 534 -26.99 31.77 -20.31
C PRO A 534 -26.05 32.96 -20.47
N GLU A 535 -24.74 32.70 -20.63
CA GLU A 535 -23.69 33.67 -20.91
C GLU A 535 -22.63 33.03 -21.82
N PRO A 536 -21.90 33.78 -22.67
CA PRO A 536 -20.82 33.22 -23.46
C PRO A 536 -19.59 32.91 -22.59
N ILE A 537 -18.83 31.88 -22.96
CA ILE A 537 -17.51 31.61 -22.37
C ILE A 537 -16.58 32.79 -22.71
N PRO A 538 -15.95 33.46 -21.73
CA PRO A 538 -15.13 34.63 -22.00
C PRO A 538 -13.89 34.34 -22.85
N VAL A 539 -13.59 35.27 -23.76
CA VAL A 539 -12.33 35.33 -24.50
C VAL A 539 -11.43 36.36 -23.82
N ILE A 540 -10.23 35.95 -23.42
CA ILE A 540 -9.25 36.73 -22.67
C ILE A 540 -8.03 37.00 -23.58
N ASP A 541 -7.69 38.28 -23.74
CA ASP A 541 -6.50 38.71 -24.47
C ASP A 541 -5.27 38.76 -23.55
N LEU A 542 -4.42 37.73 -23.63
CA LEU A 542 -3.23 37.62 -22.77
C LEU A 542 -2.21 38.74 -23.00
N SER A 543 -2.23 39.39 -24.17
CA SER A 543 -1.34 40.53 -24.45
C SER A 543 -1.66 41.76 -23.62
N ARG A 544 -2.91 41.90 -23.14
CA ARG A 544 -3.34 42.95 -22.22
C ARG A 544 -3.03 42.65 -20.76
N LEU A 545 -2.78 41.37 -20.45
CA LEU A 545 -2.35 40.93 -19.12
C LEU A 545 -0.84 41.02 -18.95
N SER A 546 -0.05 41.08 -20.02
CA SER A 546 1.42 41.14 -19.96
C SER A 546 1.99 42.57 -19.81
N ALA A 547 1.17 43.61 -19.94
CA ALA A 547 1.59 45.00 -19.75
C ALA A 547 1.96 45.29 -18.27
N SER A 548 3.05 46.01 -18.03
CA SER A 548 3.65 46.27 -16.71
C SER A 548 3.11 47.52 -16.00
N ASP A 549 2.18 48.26 -16.60
CA ASP A 549 1.76 49.56 -16.10
C ASP A 549 0.41 49.45 -15.36
N ASP A 550 0.46 49.61 -14.04
CA ASP A 550 -0.67 49.49 -13.10
C ASP A 550 -1.75 50.60 -13.26
N ASP A 551 -1.65 51.47 -14.26
CA ASP A 551 -2.55 52.62 -14.50
C ASP A 551 -3.33 52.54 -15.83
N ASP A 552 -3.22 51.46 -16.61
CA ASP A 552 -3.96 51.32 -17.87
C ASP A 552 -5.34 50.67 -17.65
N ASP A 553 -6.41 51.43 -17.88
CA ASP A 553 -7.83 51.02 -17.71
C ASP A 553 -8.15 49.73 -18.49
N ASP A 554 -7.46 49.51 -19.61
CA ASP A 554 -7.57 48.32 -20.46
C ASP A 554 -7.05 47.03 -19.78
N SER A 555 -6.01 47.08 -18.94
CA SER A 555 -5.46 45.90 -18.26
C SER A 555 -6.32 45.50 -17.06
N ALA A 556 -6.82 46.48 -16.30
CA ALA A 556 -7.76 46.27 -15.21
C ALA A 556 -9.07 45.63 -15.70
N GLY A 557 -9.57 46.09 -16.86
CA GLY A 557 -10.74 45.51 -17.51
C GLY A 557 -10.54 44.05 -17.92
N GLU A 558 -9.39 43.71 -18.49
CA GLU A 558 -9.10 42.34 -18.91
C GLU A 558 -8.88 41.39 -17.72
N LEU A 559 -8.25 41.86 -16.66
CA LEU A 559 -8.08 41.13 -15.41
C LEU A 559 -9.43 40.83 -14.72
N ALA A 560 -10.38 41.77 -14.79
CA ALA A 560 -11.75 41.57 -14.32
C ALA A 560 -12.51 40.52 -15.14
N LYS A 561 -12.32 40.51 -16.48
CA LYS A 561 -12.86 39.44 -17.33
C LYS A 561 -12.28 38.08 -16.97
N LEU A 562 -10.98 38.00 -16.71
CA LEU A 562 -10.31 36.76 -16.30
C LEU A 562 -10.92 36.24 -14.98
N ARG A 563 -11.05 37.10 -13.96
CA ARG A 563 -11.73 36.74 -12.70
C ARG A 563 -13.13 36.18 -12.96
N SER A 564 -13.94 36.90 -13.74
CA SER A 564 -15.30 36.48 -14.07
C SER A 564 -15.34 35.14 -14.80
N ALA A 565 -14.39 34.87 -15.70
CA ALA A 565 -14.33 33.60 -16.41
C ALA A 565 -14.06 32.43 -15.45
N LEU A 566 -13.13 32.60 -14.53
CA LEU A 566 -12.72 31.54 -13.60
C LEU A 566 -13.77 31.27 -12.51
N GLU A 567 -14.44 32.32 -12.02
CA GLU A 567 -15.51 32.19 -11.03
C GLU A 567 -16.78 31.55 -11.63
N ASN A 568 -17.09 31.84 -12.90
CA ASN A 568 -18.34 31.39 -13.53
C ASN A 568 -18.22 30.10 -14.35
N TRP A 569 -17.06 29.87 -14.96
CA TRP A 569 -16.81 28.78 -15.90
C TRP A 569 -15.67 27.85 -15.50
N GLY A 570 -14.69 28.32 -14.74
CA GLY A 570 -13.46 27.56 -14.46
C GLY A 570 -12.53 27.37 -15.67
N LEU A 571 -12.89 27.95 -16.82
CA LEU A 571 -12.16 27.91 -18.07
C LEU A 571 -12.38 29.20 -18.87
N PHE A 572 -11.47 29.48 -19.82
CA PHE A 572 -11.61 30.59 -20.76
C PHE A 572 -10.85 30.34 -22.06
N LEU A 573 -11.18 31.11 -23.09
CA LEU A 573 -10.47 31.08 -24.38
C LEU A 573 -9.42 32.19 -24.40
N ALA A 574 -8.16 31.84 -24.57
CA ALA A 574 -7.04 32.76 -24.63
C ALA A 574 -6.73 33.16 -26.08
N VAL A 575 -6.65 34.46 -26.34
CA VAL A 575 -6.11 35.07 -27.57
C VAL A 575 -4.93 35.97 -27.21
N GLY A 576 -4.19 36.48 -28.20
CA GLY A 576 -3.03 37.34 -27.94
C GLY A 576 -1.91 36.65 -27.13
N HIS A 577 -1.91 35.32 -27.11
CA HIS A 577 -0.98 34.48 -26.34
C HIS A 577 0.42 34.37 -26.96
N GLY A 578 0.72 35.09 -28.04
CA GLY A 578 2.05 35.16 -28.65
C GLY A 578 2.46 33.96 -29.52
N ILE A 579 1.58 32.97 -29.73
CA ILE A 579 1.86 31.86 -30.67
C ILE A 579 1.27 32.21 -32.04
N GLU A 580 2.13 32.26 -33.05
CA GLU A 580 1.73 32.50 -34.45
C GLU A 580 0.68 31.47 -34.93
N PRO A 581 -0.43 31.91 -35.58
CA PRO A 581 -1.44 31.03 -36.16
C PRO A 581 -0.89 29.94 -37.08
N SER A 582 0.13 30.28 -37.89
CA SER A 582 0.81 29.34 -38.79
C SER A 582 1.49 28.20 -38.03
N PHE A 583 2.03 28.49 -36.85
CA PHE A 583 2.69 27.51 -35.99
C PHE A 583 1.66 26.60 -35.28
N LEU A 584 0.52 27.15 -34.81
CA LEU A 584 -0.57 26.32 -34.28
C LEU A 584 -1.11 25.36 -35.36
N SER A 585 -1.24 25.83 -36.60
CA SER A 585 -1.60 24.98 -37.74
C SER A 585 -0.57 23.89 -38.00
N GLU A 586 0.73 24.19 -37.86
CA GLU A 586 1.81 23.22 -37.98
C GLU A 586 1.75 22.15 -36.88
N VAL A 587 1.52 22.53 -35.62
CA VAL A 587 1.33 21.60 -34.49
C VAL A 587 0.17 20.63 -34.77
N MET A 588 -0.96 21.16 -35.26
CA MET A 588 -2.12 20.35 -35.64
C MET A 588 -1.82 19.42 -36.82
N LYS A 589 -1.08 19.91 -37.82
CA LYS A 589 -0.65 19.11 -38.97
C LYS A 589 0.27 17.96 -38.57
N VAL A 590 1.25 18.22 -37.70
CA VAL A 590 2.15 17.17 -37.18
C VAL A 590 1.36 16.13 -36.40
N THR A 591 0.41 16.57 -35.57
CA THR A 591 -0.44 15.67 -34.79
C THR A 591 -1.30 14.77 -35.69
N ARG A 592 -1.95 15.33 -36.72
CA ARG A 592 -2.68 14.52 -37.71
C ARG A 592 -1.78 13.56 -38.46
N GLY A 593 -0.61 14.02 -38.89
CA GLY A 593 0.39 13.21 -39.58
C GLY A 593 0.79 11.97 -38.77
N PHE A 594 0.89 12.08 -37.44
CA PHE A 594 1.12 10.93 -36.56
C PHE A 594 -0.05 9.93 -36.60
N TYR A 595 -1.30 10.39 -36.51
CA TYR A 595 -2.48 9.49 -36.55
C TYR A 595 -2.76 8.88 -37.93
N GLU A 596 -2.21 9.47 -39.00
CA GLU A 596 -2.23 8.95 -40.37
C GLU A 596 -1.19 7.84 -40.61
N LEU A 597 -0.19 7.67 -39.72
CA LEU A 597 0.80 6.62 -39.85
C LEU A 597 0.17 5.22 -39.85
N PRO A 598 0.80 4.23 -40.51
CA PRO A 598 0.40 2.83 -40.43
C PRO A 598 0.29 2.35 -38.98
N LEU A 599 -0.61 1.39 -38.73
CA LEU A 599 -0.84 0.88 -37.38
C LEU A 599 0.44 0.28 -36.78
N GLU A 600 1.24 -0.43 -37.56
CA GLU A 600 2.49 -1.02 -37.08
C GLU A 600 3.47 0.05 -36.59
N GLU A 601 3.52 1.20 -37.27
CA GLU A 601 4.34 2.34 -36.84
C GLU A 601 3.79 2.96 -35.55
N LYS A 602 2.47 3.14 -35.43
CA LYS A 602 1.85 3.65 -34.20
C LYS A 602 2.00 2.69 -33.01
N GLN A 603 1.94 1.38 -33.25
CA GLN A 603 2.05 0.34 -32.20
C GLN A 603 3.45 0.24 -31.58
N LYS A 604 4.49 0.73 -32.26
CA LYS A 604 5.83 0.89 -31.67
C LYS A 604 5.82 1.82 -30.44
N TYR A 605 4.79 2.67 -30.33
CA TYR A 605 4.59 3.64 -29.25
C TYR A 605 3.46 3.23 -28.29
N SER A 606 3.08 1.96 -28.28
CA SER A 606 2.03 1.42 -27.41
C SER A 606 2.52 1.26 -25.97
N ASN A 607 1.66 1.57 -25.00
CA ASN A 607 1.88 1.39 -23.55
C ASN A 607 2.05 -0.08 -23.11
N LEU A 608 2.10 -1.04 -24.05
CA LEU A 608 2.12 -2.49 -23.84
C LEU A 608 3.35 -3.19 -24.46
N ALA A 609 4.15 -2.49 -25.26
CA ALA A 609 5.40 -3.04 -25.80
C ALA A 609 6.56 -2.57 -24.91
N ASN A 610 7.51 -3.47 -24.58
CA ASN A 610 8.75 -3.21 -23.84
C ASN A 610 9.39 -1.87 -24.25
N GLY A 611 9.01 -0.79 -23.54
CA GLY A 611 9.13 0.57 -24.04
C GLY A 611 10.58 1.01 -24.14
N ASN A 612 11.14 0.98 -25.34
CA ASN A 612 12.28 1.81 -25.67
C ASN A 612 11.82 3.28 -25.54
N GLU A 613 12.55 4.09 -24.76
CA GLU A 613 12.35 5.54 -24.72
C GLU A 613 12.31 6.11 -26.15
N PHE A 614 11.26 6.86 -26.46
CA PHE A 614 11.19 7.62 -27.70
C PHE A 614 11.68 9.05 -27.45
N LYS A 615 12.86 9.39 -27.96
CA LYS A 615 13.27 10.78 -28.19
C LYS A 615 12.76 11.21 -29.56
N HIS A 616 11.74 12.06 -29.58
CA HIS A 616 11.40 12.76 -30.82
C HIS A 616 12.25 14.03 -30.90
N GLU A 617 13.15 14.09 -31.88
CA GLU A 617 13.78 15.35 -32.31
C GLU A 617 12.78 16.17 -33.16
N GLY A 618 11.60 16.43 -32.60
CA GLY A 618 10.60 17.28 -33.23
C GLY A 618 10.74 18.71 -32.73
N ASP A 619 11.46 19.56 -33.47
CA ASP A 619 11.63 20.99 -33.14
C ASP A 619 10.27 21.66 -32.82
N VAL A 620 9.20 21.28 -33.52
CA VAL A 620 7.84 21.85 -33.38
C VAL A 620 7.21 21.56 -32.02
N LEU A 621 7.24 20.32 -31.52
CA LEU A 621 6.61 19.99 -30.23
C LEU A 621 7.41 20.56 -29.05
N HIS A 622 8.74 20.56 -29.16
CA HIS A 622 9.60 21.23 -28.18
C HIS A 622 9.27 22.72 -28.11
N GLU A 623 9.25 23.40 -29.25
CA GLU A 623 8.91 24.83 -29.32
C GLU A 623 7.49 25.11 -28.83
N TYR A 624 6.50 24.26 -29.14
CA TYR A 624 5.14 24.39 -28.62
C TYR A 624 5.09 24.26 -27.09
N THR A 625 5.84 23.32 -26.52
CA THR A 625 5.92 23.12 -25.05
C THR A 625 6.53 24.33 -24.35
N VAL A 626 7.61 24.90 -24.92
CA VAL A 626 8.25 26.12 -24.39
C VAL A 626 7.27 27.29 -24.40
N ARG A 627 6.59 27.54 -25.53
CA ARG A 627 5.59 28.62 -25.65
C ARG A 627 4.40 28.43 -24.71
N CYS A 628 3.92 27.20 -24.52
CA CYS A 628 2.85 26.91 -23.55
C CYS A 628 3.31 27.13 -22.10
N ARG A 629 4.58 26.86 -21.77
CA ARG A 629 5.14 27.12 -20.44
C ARG A 629 5.18 28.62 -20.14
N GLU A 630 5.55 29.45 -21.11
CA GLU A 630 5.52 30.92 -20.99
C GLU A 630 4.10 31.45 -20.74
N ILE A 631 3.11 30.96 -21.51
CA ILE A 631 1.69 31.29 -21.32
C ILE A 631 1.23 30.89 -19.93
N THR A 632 1.58 29.67 -19.50
CA THR A 632 1.19 29.14 -18.20
C THR A 632 1.76 29.98 -17.05
N SER A 633 3.05 30.32 -17.10
CA SER A 633 3.68 31.18 -16.10
C SER A 633 3.02 32.55 -16.02
N LEU A 634 2.67 33.16 -17.16
CA LEU A 634 1.96 34.43 -17.20
C LEU A 634 0.58 34.32 -16.52
N VAL A 635 -0.20 33.29 -16.88
CA VAL A 635 -1.54 33.09 -16.31
C VAL A 635 -1.44 32.84 -14.81
N LEU A 636 -0.58 31.92 -14.35
CA LEU A 636 -0.39 31.62 -12.93
C LEU A 636 0.01 32.87 -12.12
N ALA A 637 0.89 33.72 -12.66
CA ALA A 637 1.26 34.97 -12.00
C ALA A 637 0.07 35.93 -11.81
N ARG A 638 -0.81 36.02 -12.82
CA ARG A 638 -2.03 36.83 -12.75
C ARG A 638 -3.09 36.23 -11.85
N LEU A 639 -3.18 34.90 -11.77
CA LEU A 639 -4.04 34.21 -10.80
C LEU A 639 -3.61 34.49 -9.37
N ALA A 640 -2.31 34.43 -9.08
CA ALA A 640 -1.78 34.75 -7.77
C ALA A 640 -2.14 36.20 -7.38
N ARG A 641 -1.93 37.16 -8.29
CA ARG A 641 -2.34 38.56 -8.10
C ARG A 641 -3.84 38.71 -7.85
N LEU A 642 -4.70 38.02 -8.62
CA LEU A 642 -6.15 38.04 -8.44
C LEU A 642 -6.60 37.56 -7.05
N LEU A 643 -5.85 36.62 -6.47
CA LEU A 643 -6.12 36.08 -5.14
C LEU A 643 -5.45 36.89 -4.02
N GLY A 644 -4.71 37.95 -4.34
CA GLY A 644 -3.98 38.76 -3.36
C GLY A 644 -2.68 38.10 -2.85
N LEU A 645 -2.18 37.10 -3.58
CA LEU A 645 -0.91 36.43 -3.32
C LEU A 645 0.24 37.13 -4.05
N ARG A 646 1.47 36.82 -3.65
CA ARG A 646 2.68 37.23 -4.37
C ARG A 646 2.61 36.67 -5.80
N GLU A 647 2.93 37.46 -6.83
CA GLU A 647 2.80 37.00 -8.23
C GLU A 647 3.58 35.70 -8.53
N GLY A 648 4.70 35.45 -7.84
CA GLY A 648 5.46 34.20 -7.96
C GLY A 648 4.79 32.98 -7.32
N TYR A 649 3.78 33.13 -6.46
CA TYR A 649 3.30 32.06 -5.56
C TYR A 649 3.00 30.74 -6.27
N PHE A 650 2.18 30.76 -7.34
CA PHE A 650 1.86 29.55 -8.09
C PHE A 650 2.95 29.17 -9.11
N VAL A 651 3.76 30.13 -9.57
CA VAL A 651 4.85 29.87 -10.53
C VAL A 651 5.98 29.11 -9.86
N ASP A 652 6.35 29.54 -8.65
CA ASP A 652 7.42 28.98 -7.81
C ASP A 652 7.14 27.52 -7.39
N MET A 653 5.90 27.04 -7.54
CA MET A 653 5.54 25.65 -7.24
C MET A 653 6.02 24.65 -8.29
N PHE A 654 6.34 25.13 -9.50
CA PHE A 654 6.87 24.33 -10.59
C PHE A 654 8.40 24.49 -10.67
N ASP A 655 9.13 23.46 -10.23
CA ASP A 655 10.60 23.44 -10.31
C ASP A 655 11.07 23.45 -11.78
N GLU A 656 12.37 23.70 -12.03
CA GLU A 656 12.93 23.68 -13.39
C GLU A 656 12.65 22.33 -14.10
N ASP A 657 12.62 21.25 -13.32
CA ASP A 657 12.38 19.86 -13.72
C ASP A 657 10.91 19.39 -13.64
N ALA A 658 9.95 20.30 -13.38
CA ALA A 658 8.53 19.93 -13.25
C ALA A 658 8.00 19.19 -14.49
N THR A 659 7.43 18.00 -14.26
CA THR A 659 6.96 17.13 -15.34
C THR A 659 5.69 17.70 -15.98
N THR A 660 5.77 18.04 -17.27
CA THR A 660 4.61 18.46 -18.08
C THR A 660 4.17 17.29 -18.96
N TYR A 661 2.89 16.94 -18.91
CA TYR A 661 2.35 15.87 -19.76
C TYR A 661 1.67 16.45 -20.99
N ALA A 662 2.05 15.96 -22.17
CA ALA A 662 1.34 16.25 -23.41
C ALA A 662 0.44 15.07 -23.78
N ARG A 663 -0.83 15.33 -24.07
CA ARG A 663 -1.78 14.34 -24.61
C ARG A 663 -2.28 14.81 -25.97
N PHE A 664 -2.08 13.96 -26.96
CA PHE A 664 -2.64 14.11 -28.29
C PHE A 664 -3.89 13.25 -28.33
N ASN A 665 -5.02 13.83 -28.69
CA ASN A 665 -6.27 13.09 -28.82
C ASN A 665 -6.70 13.06 -30.28
N TYR A 666 -7.19 11.90 -30.71
CA TYR A 666 -7.81 11.71 -32.01
C TYR A 666 -9.18 11.06 -31.82
N TYR A 667 -10.22 11.79 -32.17
CA TYR A 667 -11.61 11.34 -32.12
C TYR A 667 -12.07 11.01 -33.54
N PRO A 668 -12.18 9.73 -33.91
CA PRO A 668 -12.62 9.36 -35.24
C PRO A 668 -14.08 9.76 -35.48
N ARG A 669 -14.43 9.92 -36.75
CA ARG A 669 -15.83 10.07 -37.19
C ARG A 669 -16.69 8.92 -36.64
N CYS A 670 -17.84 9.25 -36.03
CA CYS A 670 -18.79 8.27 -35.50
C CYS A 670 -20.17 8.45 -36.15
N LEU A 671 -20.77 7.40 -36.70
CA LEU A 671 -22.08 7.48 -37.36
C LEU A 671 -23.26 7.61 -36.39
N ARG A 672 -23.05 7.37 -35.08
CA ARG A 672 -24.05 7.48 -34.01
C ARG A 672 -23.50 8.33 -32.85
N PRO A 673 -23.16 9.61 -33.09
CA PRO A 673 -22.53 10.47 -32.10
C PRO A 673 -23.41 10.72 -30.87
N GLU A 674 -24.73 10.54 -31.00
CA GLU A 674 -25.71 10.64 -29.92
C GLU A 674 -25.63 9.49 -28.90
N ASP A 675 -25.00 8.37 -29.26
CA ASP A 675 -24.94 7.18 -28.42
C ASP A 675 -23.59 7.01 -27.73
N VAL A 676 -22.57 7.80 -28.09
CA VAL A 676 -21.20 7.63 -27.62
C VAL A 676 -20.57 8.94 -27.17
N LEU A 677 -19.54 8.84 -26.33
CA LEU A 677 -18.70 9.97 -25.94
C LEU A 677 -17.28 9.76 -26.49
N GLY A 678 -16.67 10.84 -26.98
CA GLY A 678 -15.26 10.87 -27.35
C GLY A 678 -14.38 10.83 -26.09
N LEU A 679 -14.79 11.54 -25.05
CA LEU A 679 -14.19 11.49 -23.72
C LEU A 679 -15.29 11.67 -22.67
N LYS A 680 -15.29 10.81 -21.63
CA LYS A 680 -16.31 10.82 -20.57
C LYS A 680 -16.27 12.12 -19.73
N PRO A 681 -17.33 12.45 -18.98
CA PRO A 681 -17.31 13.53 -17.99
C PRO A 681 -16.17 13.38 -16.98
N HIS A 682 -15.35 14.40 -16.83
CA HIS A 682 -14.23 14.44 -15.87
C HIS A 682 -13.81 15.89 -15.56
N SER A 683 -13.00 16.07 -14.51
CA SER A 683 -12.16 17.25 -14.31
C SER A 683 -10.68 16.89 -14.51
N ASP A 684 -9.82 17.89 -14.64
CA ASP A 684 -8.38 17.66 -14.82
C ASP A 684 -7.66 17.59 -13.47
N GLY A 685 -6.79 16.61 -13.29
CA GLY A 685 -5.93 16.52 -12.09
C GLY A 685 -4.71 17.44 -12.07
N SER A 686 -4.52 18.25 -13.10
CA SER A 686 -3.45 19.25 -13.19
C SER A 686 -3.75 20.47 -12.30
N VAL A 687 -2.83 21.42 -12.25
CA VAL A 687 -3.11 22.77 -11.75
C VAL A 687 -3.81 23.59 -12.84
N ILE A 688 -3.28 23.50 -14.05
CA ILE A 688 -3.75 24.22 -15.22
C ILE A 688 -3.50 23.37 -16.47
N THR A 689 -4.45 23.42 -17.39
CA THR A 689 -4.39 22.69 -18.66
C THR A 689 -4.52 23.67 -19.82
N VAL A 690 -3.62 23.56 -20.79
CA VAL A 690 -3.66 24.33 -22.05
C VAL A 690 -4.09 23.39 -23.16
N VAL A 691 -5.22 23.68 -23.81
CA VAL A 691 -5.77 22.86 -24.88
C VAL A 691 -5.76 23.66 -26.18
N SER A 692 -5.13 23.10 -27.20
CA SER A 692 -5.33 23.51 -28.58
C SER A 692 -6.31 22.54 -29.23
N VAL A 693 -7.41 23.09 -29.76
CA VAL A 693 -8.48 22.33 -30.43
C VAL A 693 -8.49 22.64 -31.92
N ASP A 694 -8.90 21.66 -32.71
CA ASP A 694 -9.19 21.83 -34.14
C ASP A 694 -10.19 22.97 -34.39
N ASP A 695 -9.83 23.93 -35.24
CA ASP A 695 -10.66 25.09 -35.57
C ASP A 695 -11.82 24.76 -36.53
N THR A 696 -11.90 23.51 -37.00
CA THR A 696 -12.90 23.07 -37.98
C THR A 696 -14.05 22.26 -37.40
N VAL A 697 -13.94 21.75 -36.16
CA VAL A 697 -14.94 20.86 -35.54
C VAL A 697 -15.07 21.14 -34.03
N SER A 698 -16.29 21.46 -33.59
CA SER A 698 -16.63 21.53 -32.16
C SER A 698 -16.92 20.14 -31.58
N GLY A 699 -16.67 19.96 -30.29
CA GLY A 699 -16.92 18.69 -29.60
C GLY A 699 -16.66 18.73 -28.09
N LEU A 700 -16.00 19.76 -27.57
CA LEU A 700 -15.81 19.91 -26.14
C LEU A 700 -17.07 20.53 -25.49
N GLN A 701 -17.53 19.91 -24.41
CA GLN A 701 -18.66 20.39 -23.61
C GLN A 701 -18.25 20.56 -22.14
N VAL A 702 -18.78 21.60 -21.49
CA VAL A 702 -18.59 21.88 -20.06
C VAL A 702 -19.91 21.78 -19.31
N LEU A 703 -19.88 21.20 -18.11
CA LEU A 703 -21.04 21.07 -17.24
C LEU A 703 -21.15 22.30 -16.34
N ARG A 704 -22.28 23.02 -16.42
CA ARG A 704 -22.60 24.15 -15.54
C ARG A 704 -24.03 24.01 -15.05
N GLN A 705 -24.21 24.05 -13.72
CA GLN A 705 -25.52 23.95 -13.06
C GLN A 705 -26.38 22.74 -13.53
N GLY A 706 -25.72 21.60 -13.77
CA GLY A 706 -26.39 20.36 -14.23
C GLY A 706 -26.70 20.32 -15.72
N VAL A 707 -26.32 21.35 -16.49
CA VAL A 707 -26.54 21.44 -17.94
C VAL A 707 -25.20 21.41 -18.68
N TRP A 708 -25.14 20.63 -19.75
CA TRP A 708 -23.97 20.55 -20.64
C TRP A 708 -24.04 21.63 -21.72
N TYR A 709 -22.94 22.36 -21.88
CA TYR A 709 -22.83 23.46 -22.83
C TYR A 709 -21.64 23.26 -23.77
N ASP A 710 -21.83 23.53 -25.07
CA ASP A 710 -20.76 23.49 -26.06
C ASP A 710 -19.76 24.62 -25.85
N VAL A 711 -18.48 24.27 -25.83
CA VAL A 711 -17.39 25.25 -25.84
C VAL A 711 -17.23 25.76 -27.28
N PRO A 712 -17.28 27.08 -27.53
CA PRO A 712 -17.22 27.61 -28.88
C PRO A 712 -15.82 27.46 -29.45
N VAL A 713 -15.75 27.18 -30.76
CA VAL A 713 -14.49 27.13 -31.50
C VAL A 713 -14.14 28.54 -31.95
N VAL A 714 -13.08 29.10 -31.37
CA VAL A 714 -12.54 30.41 -31.77
C VAL A 714 -11.20 30.18 -32.50
N PRO A 715 -11.08 30.60 -33.77
CA PRO A 715 -9.86 30.37 -34.55
C PRO A 715 -8.61 30.89 -33.84
N ASN A 716 -7.59 30.04 -33.76
CA ASN A 716 -6.30 30.30 -33.12
C ASN A 716 -6.35 30.59 -31.61
N ALA A 717 -7.49 30.42 -30.94
CA ALA A 717 -7.54 30.54 -29.49
C ALA A 717 -7.06 29.24 -28.81
N LEU A 718 -6.40 29.39 -27.66
CA LEU A 718 -6.10 28.27 -26.76
C LEU A 718 -7.16 28.23 -25.67
N LEU A 719 -7.71 27.06 -25.37
CA LEU A 719 -8.56 26.91 -24.20
C LEU A 719 -7.67 26.71 -22.98
N ILE A 720 -7.87 27.52 -21.95
CA ILE A 720 -7.22 27.40 -20.65
C ILE A 720 -8.24 26.87 -19.65
N ASN A 721 -7.94 25.70 -19.08
CA ASN A 721 -8.80 25.02 -18.12
C ASN A 721 -8.13 24.95 -16.74
N MET A 722 -8.85 25.29 -15.68
CA MET A 722 -8.35 25.11 -14.31
C MET A 722 -8.49 23.65 -13.90
N GLY A 723 -7.45 23.07 -13.32
CA GLY A 723 -7.51 21.73 -12.78
C GLY A 723 -7.79 21.70 -11.27
N ASP A 724 -8.03 20.50 -10.77
CA ASP A 724 -8.35 20.19 -9.38
C ASP A 724 -7.27 20.70 -8.42
N GLY A 725 -5.99 20.70 -8.84
CA GLY A 725 -4.89 21.26 -8.08
C GLY A 725 -5.07 22.76 -7.79
N MET A 726 -5.51 23.54 -8.78
CA MET A 726 -5.77 24.97 -8.60
C MET A 726 -7.02 25.21 -7.73
N GLU A 727 -8.06 24.37 -7.86
CA GLU A 727 -9.24 24.49 -6.99
C GLU A 727 -8.86 24.25 -5.51
N ILE A 728 -8.02 23.25 -5.24
CA ILE A 728 -7.52 22.98 -3.88
C ILE A 728 -6.69 24.14 -3.36
N MET A 729 -5.66 24.57 -4.10
CA MET A 729 -4.74 25.64 -3.66
C MET A 729 -5.43 26.99 -3.47
N SER A 730 -6.44 27.29 -4.30
CA SER A 730 -7.24 28.51 -4.18
C SER A 730 -8.32 28.43 -3.10
N ASN A 731 -8.37 27.35 -2.30
CA ASN A 731 -9.40 27.07 -1.31
C ASN A 731 -10.83 27.13 -1.89
N GLY A 732 -10.98 26.67 -3.13
CA GLY A 732 -12.27 26.59 -3.83
C GLY A 732 -12.70 27.87 -4.54
N LEU A 733 -11.84 28.90 -4.62
CA LEU A 733 -12.16 30.17 -5.29
C LEU A 733 -12.13 30.07 -6.81
N LEU A 734 -11.18 29.31 -7.34
CA LEU A 734 -11.08 29.03 -8.77
C LEU A 734 -11.60 27.61 -8.99
N LYS A 735 -12.71 27.47 -9.71
CA LYS A 735 -13.37 26.17 -9.87
C LYS A 735 -12.74 25.34 -10.99
N SER A 736 -12.55 24.05 -10.73
CA SER A 736 -12.19 23.03 -11.71
C SER A 736 -13.47 22.52 -12.38
N PRO A 737 -13.67 22.80 -13.68
CA PRO A 737 -14.92 22.48 -14.35
C PRO A 737 -14.95 21.01 -14.82
N VAL A 738 -16.11 20.38 -14.65
CA VAL A 738 -16.38 19.07 -15.23
C VAL A 738 -16.66 19.27 -16.72
N HIS A 739 -15.94 18.55 -17.57
CA HIS A 739 -16.05 18.64 -19.02
C HIS A 739 -16.06 17.25 -19.68
N ARG A 740 -16.53 17.17 -20.92
CA ARG A 740 -16.59 15.94 -21.73
C ARG A 740 -16.35 16.26 -23.20
N VAL A 741 -16.04 15.25 -24.01
CA VAL A 741 -15.94 15.40 -25.47
C VAL A 741 -16.99 14.55 -26.14
N VAL A 742 -17.80 15.14 -27.01
CA VAL A 742 -18.76 14.45 -27.89
C VAL A 742 -18.11 14.16 -29.24
N THR A 743 -18.55 13.09 -29.91
CA THR A 743 -18.03 12.72 -31.23
C THR A 743 -18.83 13.39 -32.36
N ASN A 744 -18.29 13.37 -33.58
CA ASN A 744 -18.89 14.02 -34.74
C ASN A 744 -19.13 13.02 -35.88
N ALA A 745 -20.26 13.14 -36.57
CA ALA A 745 -20.66 12.25 -37.66
C ALA A 745 -20.14 12.62 -39.05
N GLU A 746 -19.54 13.78 -39.21
CA GLU A 746 -19.05 14.30 -40.49
C GLU A 746 -17.53 14.26 -40.59
N ARG A 747 -16.82 14.58 -39.51
CA ARG A 747 -15.35 14.74 -39.49
C ARG A 747 -14.73 14.20 -38.21
N GLU A 748 -13.48 13.75 -38.32
CA GLU A 748 -12.63 13.50 -37.16
C GLU A 748 -12.18 14.80 -36.48
N GLN A 749 -11.94 14.73 -35.17
CA GLN A 749 -11.47 15.84 -34.37
C GLN A 749 -10.13 15.50 -33.73
N VAL A 750 -9.22 16.48 -33.67
CA VAL A 750 -7.91 16.36 -33.00
C VAL A 750 -7.74 17.46 -31.97
N SER A 751 -7.06 17.15 -30.87
CA SER A 751 -6.62 18.16 -29.90
C SER A 751 -5.22 17.84 -29.35
N VAL A 752 -4.52 18.88 -28.92
CA VAL A 752 -3.24 18.80 -28.22
C VAL A 752 -3.41 19.45 -26.86
N VAL A 753 -3.25 18.66 -25.81
CA VAL A 753 -3.48 19.04 -24.42
C VAL A 753 -2.17 19.03 -23.66
N MET A 754 -1.85 20.13 -22.98
CA MET A 754 -0.69 20.26 -22.10
C MET A 754 -1.17 20.35 -20.65
N PHE A 755 -0.83 19.35 -19.83
CA PHE A 755 -1.15 19.32 -18.40
C PHE A 755 0.05 19.76 -17.58
N TYR A 756 -0.14 20.84 -16.81
CA TYR A 756 0.84 21.32 -15.84
C TYR A 756 0.46 20.78 -14.47
N ALA A 757 1.01 19.61 -14.14
CA ALA A 757 0.84 18.96 -12.85
C ALA A 757 2.03 19.27 -11.93
N LEU A 758 1.79 19.20 -10.62
CA LEU A 758 2.84 19.30 -9.62
C LEU A 758 3.51 17.92 -9.42
N ASP A 759 4.70 17.92 -8.83
CA ASP A 759 5.44 16.70 -8.49
C ASP A 759 4.58 15.77 -7.59
N PRO A 760 4.44 14.47 -7.90
CA PRO A 760 3.65 13.53 -7.11
C PRO A 760 4.00 13.46 -5.61
N GLU A 761 5.24 13.76 -5.23
CA GLU A 761 5.68 13.77 -3.84
C GLU A 761 5.41 15.09 -3.11
N LYS A 762 5.08 16.18 -3.85
CA LYS A 762 4.69 17.45 -3.23
C LYS A 762 3.33 17.34 -2.55
N GLU A 763 3.16 18.17 -1.53
CA GLU A 763 1.90 18.29 -0.80
C GLU A 763 1.01 19.34 -1.47
N LEU A 764 -0.28 19.00 -1.57
CA LEU A 764 -1.33 19.83 -2.11
C LEU A 764 -2.25 20.26 -0.97
N GLU A 765 -2.31 21.56 -0.70
CA GLU A 765 -3.19 22.15 0.31
C GLU A 765 -3.61 23.58 -0.07
N PRO A 766 -4.68 24.13 0.53
CA PRO A 766 -5.05 25.53 0.34
C PRO A 766 -3.93 26.49 0.76
N ALA A 767 -3.68 27.52 -0.06
CA ALA A 767 -2.72 28.56 0.26
C ALA A 767 -3.08 29.21 1.61
N PRO A 768 -2.15 29.29 2.58
CA PRO A 768 -2.43 29.77 3.92
C PRO A 768 -3.08 31.16 3.94
N GLU A 769 -2.66 32.07 3.06
CA GLU A 769 -3.20 33.42 2.94
C GLU A 769 -4.63 33.47 2.39
N LEU A 770 -5.13 32.37 1.80
CA LEU A 770 -6.50 32.21 1.31
C LEU A 770 -7.39 31.43 2.29
N VAL A 771 -6.82 31.02 3.43
CA VAL A 771 -7.54 30.42 4.55
C VAL A 771 -7.73 31.48 5.62
N ASP A 772 -9.00 31.77 5.91
CA ASP A 772 -9.41 32.63 7.00
C ASP A 772 -10.39 31.83 7.85
N ASP A 773 -10.02 31.51 9.09
CA ASP A 773 -10.82 30.62 9.95
C ASP A 773 -12.24 31.16 10.24
N GLU A 774 -12.49 32.47 10.06
CA GLU A 774 -13.79 33.09 10.26
C GLU A 774 -14.58 33.28 8.95
N LYS A 775 -13.90 33.71 7.88
CA LYS A 775 -14.57 34.11 6.61
C LYS A 775 -14.44 33.08 5.49
N ARG A 776 -13.39 32.27 5.49
CA ARG A 776 -13.09 31.29 4.45
C ARG A 776 -12.25 30.15 5.01
N PRO A 777 -12.85 29.27 5.83
CA PRO A 777 -12.11 28.18 6.45
C PRO A 777 -11.53 27.24 5.38
N ARG A 778 -10.52 26.47 5.77
CA ARG A 778 -9.88 25.47 4.91
C ARG A 778 -10.92 24.45 4.42
N GLN A 779 -11.16 24.39 3.11
CA GLN A 779 -12.14 23.48 2.48
C GLN A 779 -11.52 22.13 2.08
N TYR A 780 -10.22 22.11 1.79
CA TYR A 780 -9.51 20.92 1.33
C TYR A 780 -8.44 20.52 2.35
N ALA A 781 -8.38 19.23 2.66
CA ALA A 781 -7.34 18.68 3.51
C ALA A 781 -5.98 18.72 2.80
N LYS A 782 -4.92 18.79 3.59
CA LYS A 782 -3.56 18.60 3.10
C LYS A 782 -3.39 17.15 2.68
N MET A 783 -2.91 16.91 1.46
CA MET A 783 -2.70 15.56 0.91
C MET A 783 -1.48 15.54 -0.01
N LYS A 784 -0.85 14.39 -0.22
CA LYS A 784 0.16 14.27 -1.28
C LYS A 784 -0.50 14.16 -2.64
N ILE A 785 0.17 14.67 -3.67
CA ILE A 785 -0.34 14.62 -5.04
C ILE A 785 -0.47 13.17 -5.54
N LYS A 786 0.45 12.28 -5.17
CA LYS A 786 0.32 10.84 -5.49
C LYS A 786 -0.93 10.19 -4.89
N ASP A 787 -1.32 10.59 -3.69
CA ASP A 787 -2.53 10.10 -3.04
C ASP A 787 -3.78 10.59 -3.79
N TYR A 788 -3.78 11.87 -4.18
CA TYR A 788 -4.81 12.43 -5.07
C TYR A 788 -4.88 11.69 -6.41
N LEU A 789 -3.73 11.42 -7.04
CA LEU A 789 -3.63 10.74 -8.33
C LEU A 789 -4.12 9.29 -8.26
N SER A 790 -3.88 8.60 -7.13
CA SER A 790 -4.39 7.24 -6.92
C SER A 790 -5.92 7.17 -6.98
N GLY A 791 -6.60 8.14 -6.37
CA GLY A 791 -8.05 8.28 -6.46
C GLY A 791 -8.53 8.75 -7.84
N PHE A 792 -7.74 9.58 -8.53
CA PHE A 792 -8.12 10.24 -9.78
C PHE A 792 -8.44 9.26 -10.90
N TYR A 793 -7.64 8.22 -11.07
CA TYR A 793 -7.88 7.24 -12.13
C TYR A 793 -9.09 6.34 -11.82
N GLU A 794 -9.33 6.04 -10.55
CA GLU A 794 -10.52 5.28 -10.12
C GLU A 794 -11.80 6.11 -10.32
N THR A 795 -11.80 7.41 -9.99
CA THR A 795 -12.97 8.28 -10.17
C THR A 795 -13.20 8.64 -11.64
N PHE A 796 -12.13 8.81 -12.43
CA PHE A 796 -12.20 9.04 -13.89
C PHE A 796 -12.92 7.89 -14.60
N ALA A 797 -12.68 6.63 -14.21
CA ALA A 797 -13.38 5.47 -14.75
C ALA A 797 -14.90 5.51 -14.47
N ARG A 798 -15.29 6.11 -13.35
CA ARG A 798 -16.67 6.23 -12.86
C ARG A 798 -17.37 7.54 -13.24
N GLY A 799 -16.66 8.50 -13.85
CA GLY A 799 -17.20 9.83 -14.19
C GLY A 799 -17.44 10.75 -12.99
N THR A 800 -16.68 10.56 -11.90
CA THR A 800 -16.77 11.34 -10.66
C THR A 800 -15.46 12.10 -10.41
N ARG A 801 -15.44 13.08 -9.49
CA ARG A 801 -14.23 13.85 -9.14
C ARG A 801 -13.67 13.45 -7.78
N VAL A 802 -12.35 13.29 -7.69
CA VAL A 802 -11.65 13.06 -6.41
C VAL A 802 -11.84 14.21 -5.46
N ILE A 803 -11.83 15.45 -5.95
CA ILE A 803 -12.03 16.61 -5.07
C ILE A 803 -13.45 16.70 -4.51
N ASP A 804 -14.41 15.93 -5.03
CA ASP A 804 -15.73 15.80 -4.42
C ASP A 804 -15.76 14.76 -3.30
N THR A 805 -14.85 13.78 -3.31
CA THR A 805 -14.65 12.79 -2.23
C THR A 805 -13.64 13.26 -1.18
N GLY A 806 -12.67 14.08 -1.60
CA GLY A 806 -11.64 14.75 -0.79
C GLY A 806 -12.04 16.16 -0.34
N LYS A 807 -13.18 16.69 -0.80
CA LYS A 807 -13.96 17.63 0.02
C LYS A 807 -14.20 16.89 1.31
N ASN A 808 -13.64 17.44 2.36
CA ASN A 808 -13.83 16.96 3.70
C ASN A 808 -15.35 16.76 3.95
N ILE A 809 -15.87 15.54 3.76
CA ILE A 809 -17.20 15.16 4.29
C ILE A 809 -17.14 15.24 5.83
N GLN A 810 -15.93 15.32 6.39
CA GLN A 810 -15.60 15.65 7.78
C GLN A 810 -15.45 17.15 8.08
N GLN A 811 -15.50 18.06 7.09
CA GLN A 811 -15.38 19.52 7.26
C GLN A 811 -16.16 20.33 6.21
N VAL A 812 -17.40 19.95 5.88
CA VAL A 812 -18.40 21.00 5.62
C VAL A 812 -18.57 21.71 6.96
N PRO A 813 -18.34 23.03 7.08
CA PRO A 813 -18.76 23.74 8.28
C PRO A 813 -20.27 23.56 8.40
N MET A 814 -20.73 22.69 9.31
CA MET A 814 -22.17 22.47 9.54
C MET A 814 -22.87 23.73 10.09
N ALA A 815 -22.10 24.79 10.36
CA ALA A 815 -22.55 26.10 10.83
C ALA A 815 -23.37 26.89 9.79
N ASP A 816 -23.09 26.73 8.50
CA ASP A 816 -23.84 27.43 7.45
C ASP A 816 -25.15 26.70 7.08
N GLU A 817 -25.26 25.44 7.49
CA GLU A 817 -26.40 24.56 7.22
C GLU A 817 -26.83 23.82 8.50
N PRO A 818 -27.43 24.53 9.48
CA PRO A 818 -27.74 23.97 10.81
C PRO A 818 -28.67 22.74 10.76
N TRP A 819 -29.40 22.56 9.66
CA TRP A 819 -30.24 21.38 9.41
C TRP A 819 -29.44 20.08 9.23
N ARG A 820 -28.13 20.16 8.98
CA ARG A 820 -27.24 19.00 8.90
C ARG A 820 -26.92 18.38 10.25
N LEU A 821 -26.98 19.18 11.33
CA LEU A 821 -26.74 18.71 12.69
C LEU A 821 -28.01 18.03 13.21
N PRO A 822 -27.98 16.72 13.52
CA PRO A 822 -29.12 16.06 14.11
C PRO A 822 -29.32 16.55 15.55
N ASN A 823 -30.57 16.74 15.96
CA ASN A 823 -30.90 17.05 17.35
C ASN A 823 -30.60 15.83 18.24
N ILE A 824 -30.26 16.09 19.51
CA ILE A 824 -30.21 15.06 20.55
C ILE A 824 -31.64 14.68 20.92
N VAL A 825 -32.01 13.42 20.67
CA VAL A 825 -33.39 12.94 20.80
C VAL A 825 -33.82 12.90 22.27
N GLN A 826 -32.91 12.61 23.20
CA GLN A 826 -33.18 12.72 24.65
C GLN A 826 -33.63 14.13 25.07
N GLU A 827 -33.06 15.20 24.49
CA GLU A 827 -33.50 16.58 24.78
C GLU A 827 -34.88 16.86 24.17
N LEU A 828 -35.10 16.41 22.93
CA LEU A 828 -36.38 16.59 22.24
C LEU A 828 -37.53 15.84 22.95
N ALA A 829 -37.31 14.57 23.29
CA ALA A 829 -38.34 13.69 23.87
C ALA A 829 -38.87 14.22 25.22
N ALA A 830 -38.08 15.00 25.96
CA ALA A 830 -38.49 15.58 27.23
C ALA A 830 -39.53 16.72 27.08
N GLY A 831 -39.65 17.33 25.88
CA GLY A 831 -40.40 18.57 25.69
C GLY A 831 -41.49 18.56 24.61
N VAL A 832 -41.63 17.49 23.83
CA VAL A 832 -42.57 17.45 22.68
C VAL A 832 -43.79 16.56 22.94
N GLN A 833 -44.98 17.02 22.54
CA GLN A 833 -46.19 16.19 22.54
C GLN A 833 -46.35 15.35 21.26
N GLU A 834 -45.78 15.82 20.15
CA GLU A 834 -45.68 15.07 18.90
C GLU A 834 -44.25 15.23 18.32
N PRO A 835 -43.71 14.17 17.68
CA PRO A 835 -42.41 14.22 17.01
C PRO A 835 -42.36 15.30 15.92
N PRO A 836 -41.22 16.01 15.75
CA PRO A 836 -41.03 16.93 14.64
C PRO A 836 -41.18 16.21 13.28
N SER A 837 -41.61 16.95 12.25
CA SER A 837 -41.89 16.40 10.92
C SER A 837 -40.74 15.58 10.31
N ARG A 838 -39.50 15.94 10.62
CA ARG A 838 -38.29 15.24 10.15
C ARG A 838 -38.10 13.83 10.73
N TYR A 839 -38.87 13.43 11.74
CA TYR A 839 -38.83 12.07 12.30
C TYR A 839 -40.03 11.23 11.85
N LEU A 840 -41.02 11.86 11.20
CA LEU A 840 -42.25 11.20 10.77
C LEU A 840 -41.97 10.35 9.54
N GLN A 841 -42.32 9.06 9.62
CA GLN A 841 -42.25 8.15 8.48
C GLN A 841 -43.42 8.41 7.53
N ASP A 842 -43.16 8.39 6.23
CA ASP A 842 -44.23 8.41 5.22
C ASP A 842 -44.89 7.03 5.16
N LEU A 843 -46.04 6.88 5.82
CA LEU A 843 -46.81 5.64 5.87
C LEU A 843 -47.70 5.43 4.64
N ALA A 844 -47.42 6.12 3.52
CA ALA A 844 -48.14 6.00 2.24
C ALA A 844 -47.97 4.59 1.61
N GLY A 845 -48.64 3.61 2.21
CA GLY A 845 -48.59 2.21 1.78
C GLY A 845 -49.37 1.23 2.67
N GLY A 846 -49.86 1.66 3.84
CA GLY A 846 -50.62 0.79 4.76
C GLY A 846 -49.75 -0.09 5.66
N ASP A 847 -48.43 0.14 5.68
CA ASP A 847 -47.49 -0.57 6.55
C ASP A 847 -47.65 -0.08 8.00
N GLN A 848 -48.07 -0.97 8.91
CA GLN A 848 -48.09 -0.66 10.34
C GLN A 848 -46.65 -0.77 10.89
N LEU A 849 -46.22 0.20 11.69
CA LEU A 849 -44.94 0.09 12.42
C LEU A 849 -44.97 -1.04 13.46
N ALA A 850 -46.15 -1.48 13.87
CA ALA A 850 -46.35 -2.69 14.66
C ALA A 850 -45.99 -3.92 13.80
N GLY A 851 -44.83 -4.51 14.06
CA GLY A 851 -44.43 -5.76 13.43
C GLY A 851 -45.30 -6.92 13.89
N ALA A 852 -45.51 -7.89 13.02
CA ALA A 852 -46.22 -9.12 13.35
C ALA A 852 -45.48 -9.92 14.45
N GLU A 853 -46.21 -10.76 15.16
CA GLU A 853 -45.60 -11.76 16.03
C GLU A 853 -44.78 -12.73 15.19
N ILE A 854 -43.59 -13.07 15.68
CA ILE A 854 -42.71 -14.01 15.02
C ILE A 854 -43.40 -15.39 14.91
N PRO A 855 -43.45 -16.00 13.71
CA PRO A 855 -44.20 -17.24 13.48
C PRO A 855 -43.52 -18.46 14.11
N GLU A 856 -42.20 -18.42 14.25
CA GLU A 856 -41.38 -19.46 14.87
C GLU A 856 -40.23 -18.80 15.67
N PRO A 857 -39.92 -19.24 16.90
CA PRO A 857 -38.87 -18.61 17.70
C PRO A 857 -37.55 -18.51 16.94
N ILE A 858 -36.86 -17.37 17.08
CA ILE A 858 -35.51 -17.21 16.52
C ILE A 858 -34.62 -18.31 17.13
N PRO A 859 -33.89 -19.07 16.30
CA PRO A 859 -33.07 -20.17 16.80
C PRO A 859 -32.01 -19.69 17.80
N THR A 860 -31.94 -20.34 18.96
CA THR A 860 -30.88 -20.15 19.95
C THR A 860 -29.82 -21.23 19.80
N ILE A 861 -28.58 -20.85 19.50
CA ILE A 861 -27.46 -21.73 19.23
C ILE A 861 -26.61 -21.88 20.48
N ASP A 862 -26.43 -23.11 20.95
CA ASP A 862 -25.55 -23.40 22.08
C ASP A 862 -24.09 -23.45 21.61
N LEU A 863 -23.33 -22.40 21.91
CA LEU A 863 -21.94 -22.27 21.46
C LEU A 863 -21.05 -23.39 22.02
N GLY A 864 -21.30 -23.84 23.25
CA GLY A 864 -20.55 -24.92 23.88
C GLY A 864 -20.80 -26.29 23.25
N ARG A 865 -21.97 -26.51 22.63
CA ARG A 865 -22.31 -27.76 21.94
C ARG A 865 -21.80 -27.83 20.51
N LEU A 866 -21.55 -26.70 19.85
CA LEU A 866 -20.99 -26.67 18.49
C LEU A 866 -19.64 -27.40 18.37
N SER A 867 -18.87 -27.45 19.46
CA SER A 867 -17.57 -28.13 19.55
C SER A 867 -17.65 -29.55 20.14
N GLY A 868 -18.84 -30.02 20.55
CA GLY A 868 -19.05 -31.27 21.31
C GLY A 868 -19.62 -32.45 20.50
N SER A 869 -19.95 -33.56 21.17
CA SER A 869 -20.47 -34.80 20.56
C SER A 869 -21.83 -34.65 19.87
N ASP A 870 -22.62 -33.64 20.27
CA ASP A 870 -23.91 -33.28 19.65
C ASP A 870 -23.76 -32.20 18.57
N GLY A 871 -22.52 -31.87 18.15
CA GLY A 871 -22.23 -30.73 17.29
C GLY A 871 -22.91 -30.77 15.91
N ALA A 872 -23.31 -31.96 15.43
CA ALA A 872 -24.03 -32.08 14.16
C ALA A 872 -25.46 -31.50 14.22
N ASP A 873 -26.19 -31.75 15.31
CA ASP A 873 -27.56 -31.25 15.48
C ASP A 873 -27.56 -29.72 15.67
N GLU A 874 -26.60 -29.22 16.46
CA GLU A 874 -26.46 -27.78 16.71
C GLU A 874 -26.00 -27.04 15.44
N ALA A 875 -25.09 -27.62 14.66
CA ALA A 875 -24.69 -27.09 13.35
C ALA A 875 -25.87 -27.05 12.36
N ALA A 876 -26.72 -28.07 12.34
CA ALA A 876 -27.93 -28.07 11.51
C ALA A 876 -28.91 -26.95 11.91
N LYS A 877 -29.05 -26.70 13.21
CA LYS A 877 -29.83 -25.59 13.76
C LYS A 877 -29.26 -24.23 13.34
N LEU A 878 -27.94 -24.06 13.43
CA LEU A 878 -27.25 -22.84 12.98
C LEU A 878 -27.44 -22.62 11.47
N ARG A 879 -27.30 -23.67 10.66
CA ARG A 879 -27.54 -23.61 9.20
C ARG A 879 -28.96 -23.14 8.89
N SER A 880 -29.96 -23.71 9.57
CA SER A 880 -31.37 -23.30 9.42
C SER A 880 -31.56 -21.83 9.78
N ALA A 881 -30.95 -21.35 10.86
CA ALA A 881 -31.06 -19.97 11.29
C ALA A 881 -30.47 -18.99 10.25
N LEU A 882 -29.29 -19.30 9.72
CA LEU A 882 -28.63 -18.47 8.69
C LEU A 882 -29.42 -18.38 7.38
N GLN A 883 -30.09 -19.48 7.01
CA GLN A 883 -30.88 -19.55 5.76
C GLN A 883 -32.24 -18.86 5.89
N ASN A 884 -32.89 -18.99 7.04
CA ASN A 884 -34.27 -18.52 7.22
C ASN A 884 -34.37 -17.11 7.83
N TRP A 885 -33.35 -16.71 8.59
CA TRP A 885 -33.39 -15.48 9.38
C TRP A 885 -32.23 -14.54 9.11
N GLY A 886 -31.03 -15.06 8.84
CA GLY A 886 -29.80 -14.25 8.82
C GLY A 886 -29.41 -13.68 10.20
N LEU A 887 -30.18 -14.03 11.24
CA LEU A 887 -29.95 -13.69 12.64
C LEU A 887 -30.30 -14.88 13.55
N PHE A 888 -29.63 -14.98 14.69
CA PHE A 888 -29.85 -16.05 15.66
C PHE A 888 -29.43 -15.60 17.06
N LEU A 889 -29.92 -16.28 18.09
CA LEU A 889 -29.46 -16.10 19.46
C LEU A 889 -28.32 -17.07 19.75
N VAL A 890 -27.43 -16.73 20.67
CA VAL A 890 -26.37 -17.63 21.14
C VAL A 890 -26.45 -17.72 22.66
N SER A 891 -26.45 -18.94 23.18
CA SER A 891 -26.38 -19.28 24.61
C SER A 891 -25.06 -20.00 24.91
N ASN A 892 -24.70 -20.15 26.19
CA ASN A 892 -23.46 -20.80 26.64
C ASN A 892 -22.20 -20.23 25.95
N HIS A 893 -22.21 -18.93 25.66
CA HIS A 893 -21.13 -18.20 24.98
C HIS A 893 -19.92 -17.89 25.87
N GLY A 894 -19.90 -18.34 27.13
CA GLY A 894 -18.76 -18.16 28.04
C GLY A 894 -18.53 -16.74 28.59
N VAL A 895 -19.45 -15.81 28.33
CA VAL A 895 -19.40 -14.45 28.90
C VAL A 895 -20.15 -14.45 30.23
N GLU A 896 -19.54 -13.94 31.29
CA GLU A 896 -20.16 -13.89 32.61
C GLU A 896 -21.40 -12.98 32.60
N THR A 897 -22.49 -13.43 33.21
CA THR A 897 -23.75 -12.68 33.29
C THR A 897 -23.59 -11.37 34.06
N SER A 898 -22.70 -11.32 35.06
CA SER A 898 -22.37 -10.11 35.80
C SER A 898 -21.70 -9.05 34.92
N LEU A 899 -20.83 -9.46 33.98
CA LEU A 899 -20.19 -8.56 33.02
C LEU A 899 -21.21 -8.00 32.02
N ILE A 900 -22.14 -8.84 31.53
CA ILE A 900 -23.25 -8.38 30.67
C ILE A 900 -24.10 -7.32 31.40
N ASP A 901 -24.44 -7.57 32.65
CA ASP A 901 -25.19 -6.61 33.48
C ASP A 901 -24.40 -5.32 33.70
N ALA A 902 -23.09 -5.44 33.97
CA ALA A 902 -22.20 -4.31 34.17
C ALA A 902 -22.09 -3.42 32.91
N VAL A 903 -22.00 -4.00 31.72
CA VAL A 903 -21.94 -3.24 30.45
C VAL A 903 -23.22 -2.43 30.22
N ILE A 904 -24.39 -3.06 30.41
CA ILE A 904 -25.68 -2.37 30.22
C ILE A 904 -25.89 -1.30 31.28
N GLU A 905 -25.54 -1.57 32.54
CA GLU A 905 -25.68 -0.56 33.59
C GLU A 905 -24.69 0.59 33.41
N ALA A 906 -23.45 0.33 32.99
CA ALA A 906 -22.50 1.37 32.66
C ALA A 906 -22.96 2.25 31.49
N ALA A 907 -23.60 1.65 30.48
CA ALA A 907 -24.26 2.38 29.41
C ALA A 907 -25.41 3.24 29.96
N ARG A 908 -26.30 2.67 30.77
CA ARG A 908 -27.42 3.41 31.40
C ARG A 908 -26.94 4.59 32.22
N GLU A 909 -25.95 4.38 33.07
CA GLU A 909 -25.34 5.44 33.88
C GLU A 909 -24.75 6.53 32.99
N PHE A 910 -24.04 6.17 31.91
CA PHE A 910 -23.56 7.14 30.94
C PHE A 910 -24.69 7.99 30.34
N PHE A 911 -25.76 7.37 29.83
CA PHE A 911 -26.85 8.09 29.17
C PHE A 911 -27.74 8.88 30.14
N ARG A 912 -27.78 8.54 31.43
CA ARG A 912 -28.47 9.29 32.49
C ARG A 912 -27.75 10.57 32.90
N GLN A 913 -26.48 10.73 32.55
CA GLN A 913 -25.76 11.97 32.82
C GLN A 913 -26.42 13.18 32.16
N PRO A 914 -26.21 14.40 32.71
CA PRO A 914 -26.56 15.63 32.04
C PRO A 914 -26.02 15.68 30.61
N VAL A 915 -26.75 16.31 29.70
CA VAL A 915 -26.34 16.40 28.29
C VAL A 915 -25.00 17.09 28.13
N GLU A 916 -24.70 18.07 28.99
CA GLU A 916 -23.45 18.81 29.00
C GLU A 916 -22.25 17.88 29.23
N GLU A 917 -22.40 16.89 30.11
CA GLU A 917 -21.36 15.89 30.38
C GLU A 917 -21.19 14.93 29.19
N LYS A 918 -22.30 14.49 28.58
CA LYS A 918 -22.26 13.61 27.41
C LYS A 918 -21.68 14.31 26.17
N LYS A 919 -22.01 15.60 25.98
CA LYS A 919 -21.49 16.44 24.89
C LYS A 919 -19.98 16.70 24.99
N LYS A 920 -19.33 16.48 26.14
CA LYS A 920 -17.86 16.49 26.23
C LYS A 920 -17.20 15.41 25.37
N LEU A 921 -17.90 14.30 25.14
CA LEU A 921 -17.46 13.21 24.29
C LEU A 921 -18.08 13.31 22.90
N SER A 922 -18.51 14.50 22.46
CA SER A 922 -19.29 14.64 21.23
C SER A 922 -18.57 14.08 20.01
N ASN A 923 -19.33 13.49 19.11
CA ASN A 923 -18.88 13.13 17.77
C ASN A 923 -18.77 14.34 16.83
N LEU A 924 -18.88 15.56 17.37
CA LEU A 924 -18.69 16.82 16.67
C LEU A 924 -17.45 17.53 17.20
N ILE A 925 -16.43 17.71 16.34
CA ILE A 925 -15.26 18.54 16.62
C ILE A 925 -15.70 20.01 16.54
N ASP A 926 -15.41 20.78 17.59
CA ASP A 926 -15.81 22.19 17.78
C ASP A 926 -17.32 22.46 17.59
N GLY A 927 -18.16 21.42 17.77
CA GLY A 927 -19.60 21.49 17.55
C GLY A 927 -20.03 21.61 16.09
N LYS A 928 -19.11 21.46 15.12
CA LYS A 928 -19.35 21.76 13.70
C LYS A 928 -18.92 20.66 12.73
N ARG A 929 -18.05 19.73 13.12
CA ARG A 929 -17.42 18.76 12.21
C ARG A 929 -17.68 17.33 12.68
N PHE A 930 -18.31 16.50 11.84
CA PHE A 930 -18.64 15.13 12.21
C PHE A 930 -17.43 14.20 12.16
N GLN A 931 -17.32 13.34 13.18
CA GLN A 931 -16.44 12.17 13.23
C GLN A 931 -17.25 10.95 13.67
N ILE A 932 -16.76 9.75 13.39
CA ILE A 932 -17.50 8.51 13.69
C ILE A 932 -17.56 8.24 15.20
N GLU A 933 -16.44 8.44 15.91
CA GLU A 933 -16.36 8.20 17.35
C GLU A 933 -16.98 9.33 18.16
N GLY A 934 -17.54 9.00 19.32
CA GLY A 934 -18.14 9.95 20.26
C GLY A 934 -19.67 9.84 20.35
N TYR A 935 -20.24 10.75 21.14
CA TYR A 935 -21.66 10.87 21.43
C TYR A 935 -22.36 11.82 20.45
N GLY A 936 -23.39 11.32 19.78
CA GLY A 936 -24.21 12.07 18.84
C GLY A 936 -24.69 11.21 17.67
N ASN A 937 -25.61 11.75 16.89
CA ASN A 937 -26.24 11.03 15.77
C ASN A 937 -25.45 11.18 14.47
N ASP A 938 -25.82 10.39 13.46
CA ASP A 938 -25.24 10.45 12.11
C ASP A 938 -25.52 11.80 11.43
N PRO A 939 -24.61 12.31 10.58
CA PRO A 939 -24.81 13.58 9.91
C PRO A 939 -25.97 13.47 8.93
N VAL A 940 -26.73 14.57 8.80
CA VAL A 940 -27.89 14.60 7.90
C VAL A 940 -27.44 15.01 6.50
N GLN A 941 -27.78 14.19 5.50
CA GLN A 941 -27.32 14.31 4.12
C GLN A 941 -28.23 15.21 3.28
N THR A 942 -29.55 15.17 3.51
CA THR A 942 -30.53 16.00 2.78
C THR A 942 -31.51 16.69 3.73
N LYS A 943 -32.06 17.84 3.31
CA LYS A 943 -33.00 18.63 4.13
C LYS A 943 -34.27 17.85 4.48
N ASP A 944 -34.71 17.03 3.55
CA ASP A 944 -35.90 16.17 3.59
C ASP A 944 -35.63 14.78 4.16
N GLN A 945 -34.39 14.46 4.56
CA GLN A 945 -34.06 13.17 5.17
C GLN A 945 -34.87 12.94 6.45
N ILE A 946 -35.48 11.75 6.54
CA ILE A 946 -36.13 11.28 7.77
C ILE A 946 -35.08 10.78 8.76
N LEU A 947 -35.19 11.26 10.00
CA LEU A 947 -34.24 11.05 11.08
C LEU A 947 -34.69 9.95 12.04
N ASP A 948 -33.70 9.33 12.68
CA ASP A 948 -33.88 8.23 13.63
C ASP A 948 -34.16 8.77 15.05
N TRP A 949 -35.12 8.18 15.76
CA TRP A 949 -35.48 8.52 17.14
C TRP A 949 -34.57 7.80 18.15
N SER A 950 -33.27 8.06 18.04
CA SER A 950 -32.25 7.52 18.93
C SER A 950 -31.11 8.49 19.17
N ASP A 951 -30.35 8.24 20.23
CA ASP A 951 -29.02 8.79 20.46
C ASP A 951 -28.01 7.64 20.51
N ARG A 952 -26.76 7.90 20.12
CA ARG A 952 -25.70 6.88 20.16
C ARG A 952 -24.39 7.41 20.74
N LEU A 953 -23.65 6.51 21.37
CA LEU A 953 -22.21 6.64 21.66
C LEU A 953 -21.49 5.56 20.85
N HIS A 954 -20.55 5.96 20.01
CA HIS A 954 -19.80 5.06 19.14
C HIS A 954 -18.32 5.11 19.49
N LEU A 955 -17.71 3.97 19.76
CA LEU A 955 -16.31 3.88 20.22
C LEU A 955 -15.56 2.86 19.40
N LYS A 956 -14.32 3.18 19.02
CA LYS A 956 -13.39 2.19 18.50
C LYS A 956 -12.83 1.37 19.66
N VAL A 957 -12.90 0.04 19.55
CA VAL A 957 -12.46 -0.90 20.59
C VAL A 957 -11.36 -1.86 20.12
N GLU A 958 -11.21 -2.06 18.81
CA GLU A 958 -10.05 -2.74 18.22
C GLU A 958 -9.65 -2.07 16.89
N PRO A 959 -8.35 -2.10 16.50
CA PRO A 959 -7.22 -2.62 17.30
C PRO A 959 -6.95 -1.74 18.52
N GLU A 960 -6.29 -2.30 19.54
CA GLU A 960 -6.12 -1.63 20.84
C GLU A 960 -5.27 -0.37 20.75
N CYS A 961 -4.25 -0.36 19.87
CA CYS A 961 -3.39 0.80 19.60
C CYS A 961 -4.15 1.99 19.00
N ASP A 962 -5.28 1.75 18.34
CA ASP A 962 -6.06 2.79 17.66
C ASP A 962 -7.15 3.40 18.55
N ARG A 963 -7.30 2.92 19.80
CA ARG A 963 -8.35 3.39 20.72
C ARG A 963 -8.09 4.82 21.12
N ASN A 964 -9.02 5.72 20.80
CA ASN A 964 -8.99 7.06 21.33
C ASN A 964 -9.75 7.14 22.67
N LEU A 965 -9.00 6.99 23.77
CA LEU A 965 -9.56 7.04 25.12
C LEU A 965 -10.15 8.42 25.49
N ALA A 966 -9.94 9.47 24.71
CA ALA A 966 -10.60 10.75 24.94
C ALA A 966 -12.13 10.66 24.76
N PHE A 967 -12.62 9.76 23.89
CA PHE A 967 -14.05 9.53 23.67
C PHE A 967 -14.65 8.49 24.62
N TRP A 968 -13.82 7.75 25.35
CA TRP A 968 -14.28 6.74 26.28
C TRP A 968 -14.76 7.38 27.59
N PRO A 969 -16.02 7.18 28.02
CA PRO A 969 -16.52 7.72 29.27
C PRO A 969 -15.61 7.43 30.46
N THR A 970 -15.37 8.46 31.27
CA THR A 970 -14.72 8.34 32.59
C THR A 970 -15.73 8.15 33.72
N HIS A 971 -17.02 8.28 33.39
CA HIS A 971 -18.14 8.01 34.28
C HIS A 971 -19.12 7.01 33.62
N PRO A 972 -19.45 5.89 34.28
CA PRO A 972 -18.86 5.44 35.56
C PRO A 972 -17.35 5.21 35.46
N LYS A 973 -16.66 5.29 36.60
CA LYS A 973 -15.20 5.09 36.66
C LYS A 973 -14.77 3.73 36.09
N SER A 974 -15.64 2.73 36.22
CA SER A 974 -15.44 1.37 35.72
C SER A 974 -15.80 1.19 34.25
N PHE A 975 -16.35 2.20 33.55
CA PHE A 975 -16.84 2.05 32.17
C PHE A 975 -15.77 1.48 31.24
N ARG A 976 -14.54 2.03 31.31
CA ARG A 976 -13.43 1.63 30.44
C ARG A 976 -12.98 0.20 30.69
N ASP A 977 -12.83 -0.17 31.96
CA ASP A 977 -12.40 -1.51 32.35
C ASP A 977 -13.45 -2.55 31.97
N ILE A 978 -14.73 -2.26 32.21
CA ILE A 978 -15.87 -3.11 31.83
C ILE A 978 -15.91 -3.30 30.30
N LEU A 979 -15.79 -2.22 29.53
CA LEU A 979 -15.82 -2.30 28.07
C LEU A 979 -14.61 -3.04 27.51
N HIS A 980 -13.43 -2.86 28.09
CA HIS A 980 -12.22 -3.61 27.70
C HIS A 980 -12.40 -5.11 27.95
N GLU A 981 -12.84 -5.51 29.15
CA GLU A 981 -13.10 -6.91 29.49
C GLU A 981 -14.16 -7.52 28.58
N TYR A 982 -15.27 -6.80 28.36
CA TYR A 982 -16.34 -7.24 27.46
C TYR A 982 -15.83 -7.42 26.03
N THR A 983 -14.99 -6.51 25.52
CA THR A 983 -14.40 -6.60 24.17
C THR A 983 -13.58 -7.88 24.02
N LEU A 984 -12.74 -8.22 25.01
CA LEU A 984 -11.94 -9.45 24.98
C LEU A 984 -12.81 -10.71 24.96
N LYS A 985 -13.87 -10.74 25.77
CA LYS A 985 -14.79 -11.90 25.84
C LYS A 985 -15.61 -12.07 24.56
N ILE A 986 -16.16 -10.98 24.01
CA ILE A 986 -16.96 -11.03 22.78
C ILE A 986 -16.10 -11.35 21.55
N LYS A 987 -14.81 -10.99 21.56
CA LYS A 987 -13.86 -11.42 20.53
C LYS A 987 -13.77 -12.94 20.42
N THR A 988 -13.76 -13.66 21.55
CA THR A 988 -13.80 -15.13 21.57
C THR A 988 -15.11 -15.65 20.97
N VAL A 989 -16.26 -15.09 21.37
CA VAL A 989 -17.57 -15.46 20.81
C VAL A 989 -17.61 -15.28 19.29
N LYS A 990 -17.10 -14.14 18.79
CA LYS A 990 -16.98 -13.89 17.35
C LYS A 990 -16.10 -14.95 16.67
N ASN A 991 -14.95 -15.29 17.25
CA ASN A 991 -14.06 -16.29 16.67
C ASN A 991 -14.74 -17.65 16.56
N ASP A 992 -15.39 -18.11 17.63
CA ASP A 992 -16.09 -19.40 17.68
C ASP A 992 -17.22 -19.47 16.65
N ILE A 993 -17.95 -18.37 16.46
CA ILE A 993 -18.98 -18.27 15.42
C ILE A 993 -18.36 -18.37 14.03
N LEU A 994 -17.29 -17.61 13.74
CA LEU A 994 -16.65 -17.63 12.42
C LEU A 994 -16.08 -19.01 12.06
N LEU A 995 -15.48 -19.71 13.03
CA LEU A 995 -15.05 -21.11 12.89
C LEU A 995 -16.23 -22.02 12.54
N ALA A 996 -17.35 -21.89 13.26
CA ALA A 996 -18.55 -22.68 12.99
C ALA A 996 -19.15 -22.39 11.60
N LEU A 997 -19.14 -21.12 11.18
CA LEU A 997 -19.61 -20.71 9.86
C LEU A 997 -18.73 -21.27 8.73
N ALA A 998 -17.40 -21.23 8.89
CA ALA A 998 -16.46 -21.80 7.93
C ALA A 998 -16.70 -23.31 7.76
N LYS A 999 -16.83 -24.03 8.88
CA LYS A 999 -17.14 -25.46 8.89
C LYS A 999 -18.49 -25.78 8.23
N LEU A 1000 -19.52 -24.96 8.44
CA LEU A 1000 -20.82 -25.11 7.77
C LEU A 1000 -20.75 -24.89 6.25
N LEU A 1001 -19.80 -24.09 5.79
CA LEU A 1001 -19.55 -23.86 4.37
C LEU A 1001 -18.59 -24.88 3.76
N GLU A 1002 -18.10 -25.83 4.56
CA GLU A 1002 -17.08 -26.82 4.16
C GLU A 1002 -15.77 -26.15 3.72
N LEU A 1003 -15.47 -24.99 4.33
CA LEU A 1003 -14.22 -24.25 4.16
C LEU A 1003 -13.22 -24.67 5.24
N ASP A 1004 -11.95 -24.32 5.03
CA ASP A 1004 -10.94 -24.39 6.09
C ASP A 1004 -11.38 -23.58 7.31
N GLU A 1005 -11.13 -24.10 8.52
CA GLU A 1005 -11.66 -23.52 9.76
C GLU A 1005 -11.22 -22.04 9.91
N ASP A 1006 -9.99 -21.71 9.51
CA ASP A 1006 -9.45 -20.36 9.62
C ASP A 1006 -9.80 -19.47 8.42
N CYS A 1007 -10.47 -19.98 7.38
CA CYS A 1007 -10.74 -19.24 6.13
C CYS A 1007 -11.48 -17.91 6.37
N LEU A 1008 -12.53 -17.93 7.20
CA LEU A 1008 -13.30 -16.73 7.56
C LEU A 1008 -12.61 -15.88 8.63
N LEU A 1009 -11.82 -16.49 9.53
CA LEU A 1009 -11.05 -15.77 10.55
C LEU A 1009 -9.92 -14.95 9.93
N ASN A 1010 -9.19 -15.54 8.98
CA ASN A 1010 -8.14 -14.92 8.20
C ASN A 1010 -8.66 -13.78 7.30
N GLN A 1011 -9.98 -13.58 7.25
CA GLN A 1011 -10.54 -12.40 6.62
C GLN A 1011 -10.28 -11.11 7.40
N PHE A 1012 -10.03 -11.20 8.70
CA PHE A 1012 -9.75 -10.08 9.59
C PHE A 1012 -8.23 -9.96 9.79
N SER A 1013 -7.62 -8.87 9.32
CA SER A 1013 -6.21 -8.54 9.61
C SER A 1013 -6.05 -8.03 11.05
N ASP A 1014 -4.80 -7.84 11.48
CA ASP A 1014 -4.46 -7.11 12.69
C ASP A 1014 -4.95 -5.64 12.67
N ARG A 1015 -5.15 -5.08 11.48
CA ARG A 1015 -5.77 -3.76 11.24
C ARG A 1015 -7.29 -3.77 11.16
N ALA A 1016 -7.94 -4.92 11.33
CA ALA A 1016 -9.41 -5.01 11.29
C ALA A 1016 -10.04 -4.18 12.43
N ILE A 1017 -10.97 -3.30 12.06
CA ILE A 1017 -11.60 -2.37 13.00
C ILE A 1017 -12.80 -3.04 13.66
N THR A 1018 -12.80 -3.05 15.00
CA THR A 1018 -13.99 -3.36 15.81
C THR A 1018 -14.50 -2.09 16.47
N THR A 1019 -15.80 -1.83 16.36
CA THR A 1019 -16.44 -0.71 17.05
C THR A 1019 -17.59 -1.16 17.94
N ALA A 1020 -17.76 -0.48 19.08
CA ALA A 1020 -18.88 -0.65 19.99
C ALA A 1020 -19.83 0.55 19.83
N ARG A 1021 -21.10 0.27 19.51
CA ARG A 1021 -22.16 1.29 19.42
C ARG A 1021 -23.20 1.06 20.50
N PHE A 1022 -23.23 1.98 21.46
CA PHE A 1022 -24.24 2.05 22.49
C PHE A 1022 -25.40 2.89 21.96
N ASN A 1023 -26.59 2.30 21.89
CA ASN A 1023 -27.79 2.96 21.39
C ASN A 1023 -28.76 3.21 22.53
N TYR A 1024 -29.33 4.42 22.56
CA TYR A 1024 -30.37 4.82 23.47
C TYR A 1024 -31.59 5.28 22.66
N TYR A 1025 -32.72 4.61 22.85
CA TYR A 1025 -33.98 4.93 22.20
C TYR A 1025 -34.90 5.56 23.24
N SER A 1026 -35.13 6.87 23.14
CA SER A 1026 -36.03 7.58 24.05
C SER A 1026 -37.50 7.16 23.84
N PRO A 1027 -38.33 7.16 24.88
CA PRO A 1027 -39.79 7.06 24.72
C PRO A 1027 -40.29 8.12 23.73
N CYS A 1028 -41.29 7.77 22.93
CA CYS A 1028 -41.91 8.66 21.96
C CYS A 1028 -43.43 8.71 22.18
N PRO A 1029 -44.06 9.91 22.24
CA PRO A 1029 -45.51 10.01 22.42
C PRO A 1029 -46.32 9.48 21.22
N ARG A 1030 -45.72 9.43 20.02
CA ARG A 1030 -46.29 8.88 18.79
C ARG A 1030 -45.36 7.84 18.18
N PRO A 1031 -45.18 6.68 18.85
CA PRO A 1031 -44.28 5.63 18.37
C PRO A 1031 -44.80 4.99 17.07
N ASP A 1032 -46.07 5.21 16.74
CA ASP A 1032 -46.73 4.84 15.49
C ASP A 1032 -46.26 5.65 14.27
N LEU A 1033 -45.52 6.75 14.47
CA LEU A 1033 -45.06 7.64 13.40
C LEU A 1033 -43.54 7.69 13.23
N VAL A 1034 -42.75 7.10 14.13
CA VAL A 1034 -41.28 7.24 14.13
C VAL A 1034 -40.59 5.90 14.22
N LEU A 1035 -39.35 5.83 13.72
CA LEU A 1035 -38.47 4.69 13.92
C LEU A 1035 -37.34 5.09 14.87
N GLY A 1036 -37.00 4.20 15.80
CA GLY A 1036 -35.78 4.34 16.59
C GLY A 1036 -34.52 4.22 15.73
N LEU A 1037 -34.56 3.32 14.74
CA LEU A 1037 -33.55 3.18 13.70
C LEU A 1037 -34.21 2.65 12.42
N LYS A 1038 -34.00 3.34 11.29
CA LYS A 1038 -34.58 3.01 9.99
C LYS A 1038 -34.16 1.62 9.45
N PRO A 1039 -34.89 1.07 8.46
CA PRO A 1039 -34.53 -0.21 7.84
C PRO A 1039 -33.13 -0.20 7.25
N HIS A 1040 -32.31 -1.19 7.62
CA HIS A 1040 -30.95 -1.37 7.10
C HIS A 1040 -30.46 -2.81 7.25
N SER A 1041 -29.34 -3.11 6.60
CA SER A 1041 -28.53 -4.31 6.86
C SER A 1041 -27.17 -3.85 7.38
N ASP A 1042 -26.62 -4.58 8.36
CA ASP A 1042 -25.33 -4.22 8.94
C ASP A 1042 -24.23 -4.35 7.89
N LEU A 1043 -23.33 -3.36 7.83
CA LEU A 1043 -22.26 -3.37 6.84
C LEU A 1043 -21.16 -4.39 7.16
N CYS A 1044 -20.86 -4.56 8.44
CA CYS A 1044 -19.75 -5.38 8.92
C CYS A 1044 -19.90 -6.86 8.53
N ALA A 1045 -18.93 -7.71 8.85
CA ALA A 1045 -19.07 -9.14 8.60
C ALA A 1045 -20.01 -9.79 9.62
N LEU A 1046 -19.89 -9.40 10.90
CA LEU A 1046 -20.67 -9.95 12.01
C LEU A 1046 -21.00 -8.85 13.03
N THR A 1047 -22.24 -8.82 13.50
CA THR A 1047 -22.65 -8.00 14.64
C THR A 1047 -22.99 -8.89 15.82
N VAL A 1048 -22.43 -8.59 16.99
CA VAL A 1048 -22.86 -9.17 18.27
C VAL A 1048 -23.64 -8.12 19.03
N LEU A 1049 -24.94 -8.34 19.19
CA LEU A 1049 -25.87 -7.40 19.78
C LEU A 1049 -26.29 -7.86 21.18
N LEU A 1050 -25.97 -7.02 22.16
CA LEU A 1050 -26.53 -7.10 23.50
C LEU A 1050 -27.77 -6.19 23.58
N THR A 1051 -28.93 -6.78 23.91
CA THR A 1051 -30.22 -6.08 23.93
C THR A 1051 -30.73 -5.85 25.35
N ASP A 1052 -31.60 -4.86 25.53
CA ASP A 1052 -32.32 -4.67 26.80
C ASP A 1052 -33.20 -5.89 27.12
N LYS A 1053 -33.15 -6.34 28.38
CA LYS A 1053 -33.88 -7.53 28.86
C LYS A 1053 -35.39 -7.32 28.96
N GLU A 1054 -35.82 -6.08 29.14
CA GLU A 1054 -37.20 -5.77 29.46
C GLU A 1054 -37.94 -5.11 28.29
N VAL A 1055 -37.22 -4.36 27.45
CA VAL A 1055 -37.82 -3.55 26.38
C VAL A 1055 -37.40 -4.06 25.00
N GLY A 1056 -38.38 -4.67 24.30
CA GLY A 1056 -38.23 -5.06 22.89
C GLY A 1056 -38.22 -3.86 21.94
N GLY A 1057 -37.93 -4.10 20.66
CA GLY A 1057 -37.97 -3.03 19.65
C GLY A 1057 -37.28 -3.35 18.34
N LEU A 1058 -36.38 -4.34 18.33
CA LEU A 1058 -35.80 -4.84 17.08
C LEU A 1058 -36.88 -5.54 16.25
N GLN A 1059 -36.94 -5.23 14.96
CA GLN A 1059 -37.78 -5.91 13.97
C GLN A 1059 -36.92 -6.36 12.80
N VAL A 1060 -37.24 -7.54 12.26
CA VAL A 1060 -36.58 -8.10 11.08
C VAL A 1060 -37.59 -8.29 9.96
N LEU A 1061 -37.19 -7.98 8.73
CA LEU A 1061 -38.00 -8.21 7.54
C LEU A 1061 -37.77 -9.64 7.04
N ARG A 1062 -38.84 -10.42 6.96
CA ARG A 1062 -38.83 -11.76 6.37
C ARG A 1062 -40.08 -11.94 5.51
N ASP A 1063 -39.90 -12.42 4.29
CA ASP A 1063 -41.00 -12.68 3.34
C ASP A 1063 -41.93 -11.47 3.14
N GLY A 1064 -41.34 -10.26 3.09
CA GLY A 1064 -42.05 -8.99 2.94
C GLY A 1064 -42.81 -8.53 4.20
N THR A 1065 -42.70 -9.26 5.32
CA THR A 1065 -43.38 -8.95 6.59
C THR A 1065 -42.36 -8.57 7.66
N TRP A 1066 -42.61 -7.47 8.36
CA TRP A 1066 -41.82 -7.08 9.53
C TRP A 1066 -42.25 -7.88 10.76
N TYR A 1067 -41.32 -8.60 11.38
CA TYR A 1067 -41.56 -9.39 12.58
C TYR A 1067 -40.83 -8.81 13.80
N SER A 1068 -41.51 -8.76 14.94
CA SER A 1068 -40.97 -8.22 16.19
C SER A 1068 -40.12 -9.25 16.92
N VAL A 1069 -38.84 -8.93 17.13
CA VAL A 1069 -37.90 -9.75 17.91
C VAL A 1069 -38.19 -9.58 19.41
N PRO A 1070 -38.54 -10.65 20.15
CA PRO A 1070 -38.78 -10.57 21.60
C PRO A 1070 -37.56 -10.07 22.37
N ALA A 1071 -37.80 -9.44 23.52
CA ALA A 1071 -36.73 -9.07 24.44
C ALA A 1071 -36.01 -10.34 24.96
N VAL A 1072 -34.68 -10.32 24.94
CA VAL A 1072 -33.86 -11.47 25.31
C VAL A 1072 -33.60 -11.44 26.82
N ARG A 1073 -34.21 -12.38 27.55
CA ARG A 1073 -34.22 -12.39 29.03
C ARG A 1073 -33.21 -13.33 29.66
N ASP A 1074 -32.65 -14.24 28.89
CA ASP A 1074 -31.83 -15.37 29.35
C ASP A 1074 -30.31 -15.14 29.15
N TYR A 1075 -29.90 -13.87 29.04
CA TYR A 1075 -28.51 -13.46 28.78
C TYR A 1075 -27.95 -13.91 27.42
N SER A 1076 -28.75 -14.50 26.53
CA SER A 1076 -28.30 -14.83 25.18
C SER A 1076 -27.89 -13.58 24.40
N LEU A 1077 -26.92 -13.72 23.52
CA LEU A 1077 -26.46 -12.66 22.62
C LEU A 1077 -27.13 -12.84 21.25
N LEU A 1078 -27.60 -11.74 20.64
CA LEU A 1078 -28.15 -11.79 19.29
C LEU A 1078 -27.02 -11.59 18.29
N ILE A 1079 -26.91 -12.49 17.32
CA ILE A 1079 -25.94 -12.42 16.24
C ILE A 1079 -26.65 -12.05 14.96
N ASN A 1080 -26.09 -11.07 14.25
CA ASN A 1080 -26.56 -10.63 12.95
C ASN A 1080 -25.44 -10.79 11.91
N ILE A 1081 -25.76 -11.39 10.77
CA ILE A 1081 -24.85 -11.49 9.63
C ILE A 1081 -24.90 -10.19 8.85
N GLY A 1082 -23.75 -9.59 8.57
CA GLY A 1082 -23.71 -8.35 7.80
C GLY A 1082 -23.33 -8.55 6.33
N VAL A 1083 -23.41 -7.45 5.58
CA VAL A 1083 -23.27 -7.40 4.12
C VAL A 1083 -21.92 -7.92 3.66
N THR A 1084 -20.83 -7.62 4.37
CA THR A 1084 -19.51 -8.14 4.04
C THR A 1084 -19.49 -9.66 4.01
N LEU A 1085 -20.13 -10.32 4.98
CA LEU A 1085 -20.19 -11.78 5.02
C LEU A 1085 -21.19 -12.36 4.02
N GLU A 1086 -22.26 -11.63 3.67
CA GLU A 1086 -23.12 -11.99 2.54
C GLU A 1086 -22.31 -12.04 1.23
N ILE A 1087 -21.47 -11.05 0.96
CA ILE A 1087 -20.60 -11.01 -0.22
C ILE A 1087 -19.61 -12.18 -0.19
N MET A 1088 -18.87 -12.33 0.93
CA MET A 1088 -17.86 -13.40 1.09
C MET A 1088 -18.43 -14.80 0.90
N THR A 1089 -19.66 -15.04 1.38
CA THR A 1089 -20.32 -16.34 1.26
C THR A 1089 -21.09 -16.51 -0.05
N ASN A 1090 -20.88 -15.63 -1.02
CA ASN A 1090 -21.56 -15.60 -2.31
C ASN A 1090 -23.10 -15.60 -2.17
N GLY A 1091 -23.61 -14.98 -1.09
CA GLY A 1091 -25.04 -14.90 -0.77
C GLY A 1091 -25.62 -16.22 -0.27
N THR A 1092 -24.78 -17.15 0.18
CA THR A 1092 -25.21 -18.37 0.89
C THR A 1092 -25.86 -17.98 2.22
N PHE A 1093 -25.23 -17.05 2.95
CA PHE A 1093 -25.84 -16.39 4.10
C PHE A 1093 -26.22 -14.97 3.68
N ARG A 1094 -27.44 -14.54 4.01
CA ARG A 1094 -27.95 -13.21 3.64
C ARG A 1094 -28.00 -12.33 4.86
N ALA A 1095 -27.54 -11.09 4.71
CA ALA A 1095 -27.65 -10.06 5.72
C ALA A 1095 -29.12 -9.60 5.80
N PRO A 1096 -29.80 -9.81 6.94
CA PRO A 1096 -31.21 -9.48 7.05
C PRO A 1096 -31.41 -7.97 7.04
N LEU A 1097 -32.55 -7.55 6.47
CA LEU A 1097 -33.01 -6.17 6.65
C LEU A 1097 -33.71 -6.09 8.01
N HIS A 1098 -33.28 -5.17 8.85
CA HIS A 1098 -33.81 -4.99 10.19
C HIS A 1098 -34.00 -3.50 10.50
N ARG A 1099 -34.88 -3.20 11.46
CA ARG A 1099 -35.16 -1.84 11.93
C ARG A 1099 -35.42 -1.86 13.43
N VAL A 1100 -35.44 -0.69 14.06
CA VAL A 1100 -35.80 -0.57 15.47
C VAL A 1100 -36.98 0.36 15.63
N VAL A 1101 -38.03 -0.11 16.28
CA VAL A 1101 -39.18 0.70 16.71
C VAL A 1101 -38.98 1.19 18.14
N THR A 1102 -39.63 2.30 18.47
CA THR A 1102 -39.69 2.82 19.84
C THR A 1102 -41.07 2.56 20.46
N ASN A 1103 -41.28 2.98 21.70
CA ASN A 1103 -42.53 2.88 22.43
C ASN A 1103 -42.78 4.17 23.24
N ALA A 1104 -43.98 4.32 23.81
CA ALA A 1104 -44.36 5.53 24.54
C ALA A 1104 -44.00 5.53 26.03
N GLU A 1105 -43.61 4.39 26.60
CA GLU A 1105 -43.55 4.21 28.05
C GLU A 1105 -42.13 4.17 28.61
N ARG A 1106 -41.20 3.54 27.89
CA ARG A 1106 -39.87 3.16 28.40
C ARG A 1106 -38.77 3.36 27.39
N GLU A 1107 -37.62 3.82 27.85
CA GLU A 1107 -36.40 3.83 27.06
C GLU A 1107 -35.93 2.41 26.76
N ARG A 1108 -35.29 2.24 25.60
CA ARG A 1108 -34.61 0.98 25.23
C ARG A 1108 -33.12 1.24 25.06
N MET A 1109 -32.29 0.29 25.46
CA MET A 1109 -30.85 0.34 25.22
C MET A 1109 -30.33 -0.92 24.52
N SER A 1110 -29.24 -0.77 23.78
CA SER A 1110 -28.52 -1.91 23.21
C SER A 1110 -27.07 -1.57 22.93
N VAL A 1111 -26.19 -2.55 23.03
CA VAL A 1111 -24.76 -2.43 22.69
C VAL A 1111 -24.47 -3.35 21.51
N ALA A 1112 -24.10 -2.78 20.38
CA ALA A 1112 -23.73 -3.52 19.18
C ALA A 1112 -22.21 -3.53 19.01
N MET A 1113 -21.61 -4.70 18.89
CA MET A 1113 -20.20 -4.90 18.55
C MET A 1113 -20.13 -5.23 17.06
N PHE A 1114 -19.57 -4.33 16.26
CA PHE A 1114 -19.44 -4.49 14.82
C PHE A 1114 -18.03 -4.97 14.45
N TYR A 1115 -17.93 -6.16 13.86
CA TYR A 1115 -16.67 -6.71 13.37
C TYR A 1115 -16.52 -6.46 11.88
N ALA A 1116 -15.85 -5.37 11.55
CA ALA A 1116 -15.54 -5.01 10.16
C ALA A 1116 -14.21 -5.63 9.73
N VAL A 1117 -14.04 -5.76 8.41
CA VAL A 1117 -12.74 -6.09 7.81
C VAL A 1117 -11.92 -4.81 7.62
N ASP A 1118 -10.64 -4.96 7.29
CA ASP A 1118 -9.77 -3.84 6.92
C ASP A 1118 -10.37 -3.03 5.76
N GLY A 1119 -10.31 -1.70 5.87
CA GLY A 1119 -10.83 -0.78 4.85
C GLY A 1119 -10.10 -0.89 3.51
N GLU A 1120 -8.83 -1.28 3.50
CA GLU A 1120 -8.05 -1.47 2.27
C GLU A 1120 -8.24 -2.86 1.66
N LYS A 1121 -8.89 -3.78 2.39
CA LYS A 1121 -9.11 -5.14 1.91
C LYS A 1121 -10.21 -5.19 0.86
N GLU A 1122 -9.97 -5.93 -0.21
CA GLU A 1122 -10.98 -6.27 -1.20
C GLU A 1122 -11.92 -7.36 -0.64
N ILE A 1123 -13.22 -7.08 -0.72
CA ILE A 1123 -14.32 -7.93 -0.26
C ILE A 1123 -14.97 -8.53 -1.49
N GLU A 1124 -14.84 -9.84 -1.66
CA GLU A 1124 -15.40 -10.60 -2.77
C GLU A 1124 -15.81 -12.01 -2.32
N PRO A 1125 -16.61 -12.75 -3.13
CA PRO A 1125 -16.93 -14.14 -2.82
C PRO A 1125 -15.67 -15.00 -2.65
N VAL A 1126 -15.60 -15.76 -1.56
CA VAL A 1126 -14.45 -16.64 -1.24
C VAL A 1126 -14.25 -17.66 -2.37
N ALA A 1127 -13.05 -17.67 -2.96
CA ALA A 1127 -12.74 -18.49 -4.13
C ALA A 1127 -12.96 -20.00 -3.91
N GLU A 1128 -12.59 -20.51 -2.72
CA GLU A 1128 -12.81 -21.91 -2.31
C GLU A 1128 -14.30 -22.28 -2.38
N LEU A 1129 -15.19 -21.37 -1.97
CA LEU A 1129 -16.63 -21.60 -2.00
C LEU A 1129 -17.18 -21.65 -3.44
N LEU A 1130 -16.62 -20.85 -4.34
CA LEU A 1130 -16.97 -20.88 -5.77
C LEU A 1130 -16.54 -22.20 -6.42
N GLY A 1131 -15.32 -22.67 -6.09
CA GLY A 1131 -14.75 -23.93 -6.58
C GLY A 1131 -15.49 -25.16 -6.07
N LEU A 1132 -15.75 -25.25 -4.75
CA LEU A 1132 -16.43 -26.39 -4.11
C LEU A 1132 -17.83 -26.64 -4.68
N LYS A 1133 -18.55 -25.59 -5.07
CA LYS A 1133 -19.94 -25.69 -5.54
C LYS A 1133 -20.13 -25.46 -7.04
N GLN A 1134 -19.05 -25.24 -7.81
CA GLN A 1134 -19.09 -24.79 -9.21
C GLN A 1134 -20.06 -23.62 -9.43
N GLN A 1135 -20.09 -22.67 -8.49
CA GLN A 1135 -20.99 -21.52 -8.54
C GLN A 1135 -20.31 -20.32 -9.18
N SER A 1136 -21.04 -19.57 -10.02
CA SER A 1136 -20.59 -18.27 -10.48
C SER A 1136 -20.64 -17.25 -9.33
N ALA A 1137 -19.70 -16.30 -9.33
CA ALA A 1137 -19.77 -15.16 -8.44
C ALA A 1137 -21.08 -14.39 -8.66
N ARG A 1138 -21.79 -14.07 -7.57
CA ARG A 1138 -23.02 -13.27 -7.58
C ARG A 1138 -22.76 -11.80 -7.30
N TYR A 1139 -21.62 -11.48 -6.70
CA TYR A 1139 -21.24 -10.12 -6.31
C TYR A 1139 -19.86 -9.78 -6.89
N ARG A 1140 -19.69 -8.50 -7.25
CA ARG A 1140 -18.40 -7.92 -7.65
C ARG A 1140 -17.55 -7.63 -6.41
N GLY A 1141 -16.22 -7.71 -6.58
CA GLY A 1141 -15.27 -7.27 -5.57
C GLY A 1141 -15.38 -5.76 -5.29
N ILE A 1142 -15.20 -5.38 -4.03
CA ILE A 1142 -15.20 -3.98 -3.58
C ILE A 1142 -14.24 -3.79 -2.39
N LYS A 1143 -13.48 -2.70 -2.34
CA LYS A 1143 -12.65 -2.37 -1.17
C LYS A 1143 -13.54 -2.04 0.04
N GLY A 1144 -13.12 -2.42 1.24
CA GLY A 1144 -13.88 -2.17 2.48
C GLY A 1144 -14.26 -0.71 2.69
N LYS A 1145 -13.37 0.24 2.38
CA LYS A 1145 -13.62 1.68 2.47
C LYS A 1145 -14.67 2.17 1.47
N ASP A 1146 -14.66 1.63 0.26
CA ASP A 1146 -15.64 1.98 -0.78
C ASP A 1146 -17.02 1.42 -0.44
N LEU A 1147 -17.05 0.21 0.11
CA LEU A 1147 -18.27 -0.41 0.61
C LEU A 1147 -18.88 0.42 1.75
N LEU A 1148 -18.05 1.02 2.63
CA LEU A 1148 -18.50 1.94 3.68
C LEU A 1148 -19.08 3.25 3.12
N ILE A 1149 -18.42 3.87 2.15
CA ILE A 1149 -18.92 5.09 1.51
C ILE A 1149 -20.26 4.81 0.82
N GLY A 1150 -20.31 3.76 -0.01
CA GLY A 1150 -21.54 3.35 -0.70
C GLY A 1150 -22.66 2.99 0.28
N HIS A 1151 -22.33 2.42 1.44
CA HIS A 1151 -23.32 2.14 2.48
C HIS A 1151 -23.98 3.40 3.02
N TYR A 1152 -23.22 4.47 3.35
CA TYR A 1152 -23.83 5.71 3.86
C TYR A 1152 -24.76 6.36 2.85
N GLU A 1153 -24.39 6.35 1.57
CA GLU A 1153 -25.25 6.86 0.49
C GLU A 1153 -26.55 6.07 0.39
N HIS A 1154 -26.48 4.74 0.34
CA HIS A 1154 -27.67 3.88 0.25
C HIS A 1154 -28.51 3.92 1.53
N PHE A 1155 -27.88 3.93 2.70
CA PHE A 1155 -28.53 4.04 4.00
C PHE A 1155 -29.33 5.34 4.13
N SER A 1156 -28.82 6.46 3.62
CA SER A 1156 -29.56 7.73 3.59
C SER A 1156 -30.84 7.68 2.74
N ARG A 1157 -30.87 6.79 1.73
CA ARG A 1157 -32.00 6.58 0.82
C ARG A 1157 -32.85 5.35 1.15
N GLY A 1158 -32.52 4.61 2.22
CA GLY A 1158 -33.19 3.37 2.62
C GLY A 1158 -32.91 2.14 1.75
N GLY A 1159 -31.83 2.14 0.96
CA GLY A 1159 -31.41 1.02 0.10
C GLY A 1159 -30.32 0.14 0.72
N ARG A 1160 -30.10 -1.05 0.16
CA ARG A 1160 -28.97 -1.94 0.52
C ARG A 1160 -27.86 -1.82 -0.52
N VAL A 1161 -26.66 -1.44 -0.07
CA VAL A 1161 -25.47 -1.31 -0.94
C VAL A 1161 -25.12 -2.62 -1.66
N VAL A 1162 -25.40 -3.77 -1.05
CA VAL A 1162 -25.09 -5.08 -1.65
C VAL A 1162 -25.84 -5.34 -2.96
N ASP A 1163 -27.00 -4.71 -3.15
CA ASP A 1163 -27.81 -4.90 -4.35
C ASP A 1163 -27.18 -4.21 -5.58
N SER A 1164 -26.39 -3.14 -5.40
CA SER A 1164 -25.64 -2.50 -6.49
C SER A 1164 -24.37 -3.28 -6.89
N LEU A 1165 -23.98 -4.28 -6.10
CA LEU A 1165 -22.78 -5.09 -6.34
C LEU A 1165 -23.08 -6.40 -7.04
N LYS A 1166 -24.35 -6.73 -7.27
CA LYS A 1166 -24.75 -7.96 -7.95
C LYS A 1166 -24.24 -7.97 -9.40
N ILE A 1167 -23.81 -9.15 -9.87
CA ILE A 1167 -23.31 -9.38 -11.24
C ILE A 1167 -24.45 -9.60 -12.22
#